data_AF-A0A3S5JUW8-F1
#
_entry.id   AF-A0A3S5JUW8-F1
#
_cell.length_a   1.000
_cell.length_b   1.000
_cell.length_c   1.000
_cell.angle_alpha   90.00
_cell.angle_beta   90.00
_cell.angle_gamma   90.00
#
_symmetry.space_group_name_H-M   'P 1'
#
loop_
_entity.id
_entity.type
_entity.pdbx_description
1 polymer ?
#
loop_
_entity_poly.entity_id
_entity_poly.type
_entity_poly.pdbx_seq_one_letter_code
_entity_poly.pdbx_strand_id
1 'polypeptide(L)'
;MAKTRALVWGILAAVLLLTGAGAGWVALNQDRLARALIERLEAHLLTDAHIDHIDVDLLSHFPNVSLVLHDAWLLGSHSPTDTLLKAHELSVACNALQLIGGNYELTALDMSNASLSVASNANGWNSQVWDAGNGDADNENFAIDQLALTNVQLAIDGQIIGVDQAALQLNWTETGLRATGGGQFAAVDAKAFATSEPLVWSGQVDWNAAQDTAHVSISSLQWLGVEASIEASRNAEWTVRGAVESANMKALREVVALPSTYDALTSDATADGTFTWDGRTFKSNWALAPARWDVPYGDQALQVQGDARLWVKYEGGEWRADAPHVSLRMNGINWSGKVERILFDTGSFEATGQGAVKWPDADLKELFPGDWPTNGQLQWDGMVKRKRSGAMDWNGLWSLAEGSGSLQATPWTASGTGSLDGADLVVDAFDGTWGGIVVTGNIRGQLPLQDAPRSQWTGSLALPELAFHSSDTGSVSLASLQLPAGIQVQCDVAIGTIQYDGWQLAAASLALEGNGNGWVVPSFRAETLDGLLSGDGSLTFHSEGQRAKLMLHPTAVSCDLHDLFEAFDNFDQATLRAEHLTGAFDASGSVQLDIDGAFNWQPESLDVLGSATIRSGEISNLEAFQEIANYLRSNRLMAPLVDPDDLASRLEHVEFEQVESPIYISNGTVQLPHTDIRSSAMNITLEGEYRFDSSIDYTLGFALRDLRATSESEFGTITDDGLGHQFFVSMTGTMEDPAYGWDREAQKNHRKENFQREKDLLKELFRKSNP
;
A
#
# COMPACT_ATOMS: atom_id res chain seq x y z
N MET A 1 18.94 33.54 -90.78
CA MET A 1 18.75 32.40 -89.85
C MET A 1 19.12 31.01 -90.43
N ALA A 2 19.23 30.81 -91.75
CA ALA A 2 19.54 29.47 -92.31
C ALA A 2 21.04 29.08 -92.30
N LYS A 3 21.97 30.04 -92.48
CA LYS A 3 23.42 29.75 -92.52
C LYS A 3 24.04 29.37 -91.15
N THR A 4 23.48 29.86 -90.05
CA THR A 4 23.93 29.52 -88.69
C THR A 4 23.51 28.12 -88.26
N ARG A 5 22.40 27.59 -88.79
CA ARG A 5 21.94 26.21 -88.51
C ARG A 5 22.81 25.17 -89.22
N ALA A 6 23.22 25.40 -90.47
CA ALA A 6 24.06 24.46 -91.22
C ALA A 6 25.49 24.29 -90.65
N LEU A 7 26.06 25.35 -90.08
CA LEU A 7 27.39 25.29 -89.44
C LEU A 7 27.32 24.58 -88.08
N VAL A 8 26.24 24.77 -87.31
CA VAL A 8 26.00 24.04 -86.05
C VAL A 8 25.75 22.55 -86.33
N TRP A 9 24.95 22.19 -87.34
CA TRP A 9 24.74 20.79 -87.74
C TRP A 9 25.98 20.13 -88.36
N GLY A 10 26.80 20.88 -89.10
CA GLY A 10 28.08 20.39 -89.64
C GLY A 10 29.14 20.15 -88.58
N ILE A 11 29.22 21.02 -87.57
CA ILE A 11 30.08 20.82 -86.40
C ILE A 11 29.53 19.68 -85.53
N LEU A 12 28.21 19.58 -85.32
CA LEU A 12 27.59 18.46 -84.61
C LEU A 12 27.85 17.12 -85.30
N ALA A 13 27.74 17.07 -86.63
CA ALA A 13 27.98 15.86 -87.41
C ALA A 13 29.47 15.47 -87.44
N ALA A 14 30.38 16.45 -87.51
CA ALA A 14 31.82 16.21 -87.42
C ALA A 14 32.24 15.78 -86.00
N VAL A 15 31.64 16.34 -84.96
CA VAL A 15 31.83 15.92 -83.57
C VAL A 15 31.24 14.52 -83.36
N LEU A 16 30.04 14.22 -83.86
CA LEU A 16 29.44 12.87 -83.82
C LEU A 16 30.23 11.83 -84.61
N LEU A 17 30.86 12.20 -85.74
CA LEU A 17 31.74 11.32 -86.52
C LEU A 17 33.10 11.12 -85.84
N LEU A 18 33.65 12.14 -85.17
CA LEU A 18 34.90 12.03 -84.41
C LEU A 18 34.70 11.26 -83.10
N THR A 19 33.59 11.48 -82.39
CA THR A 19 33.23 10.69 -81.20
C THR A 19 32.83 9.27 -81.58
N GLY A 20 32.12 9.07 -82.70
CA GLY A 20 31.80 7.75 -83.25
C GLY A 20 33.02 6.98 -83.77
N ALA A 21 33.98 7.66 -84.42
CA ALA A 21 35.25 7.06 -84.85
C ALA A 21 36.17 6.76 -83.65
N GLY A 22 36.18 7.63 -82.63
CA GLY A 22 36.88 7.39 -81.37
C GLY A 22 36.30 6.19 -80.61
N ALA A 23 34.98 6.14 -80.43
CA ALA A 23 34.28 5.01 -79.82
C ALA A 23 34.50 3.71 -80.61
N GLY A 24 34.45 3.78 -81.95
CA GLY A 24 34.73 2.64 -82.84
C GLY A 24 36.18 2.16 -82.78
N TRP A 25 37.16 3.07 -82.66
CA TRP A 25 38.58 2.70 -82.51
C TRP A 25 38.87 2.03 -81.18
N VAL A 26 38.27 2.52 -80.08
CA VAL A 26 38.38 1.90 -78.76
C VAL A 26 37.70 0.53 -78.77
N ALA A 27 36.50 0.40 -79.37
CA ALA A 27 35.79 -0.87 -79.52
C ALA A 27 36.58 -1.92 -80.35
N LEU A 28 37.31 -1.51 -81.39
CA LEU A 28 38.15 -2.41 -82.21
C LEU A 28 39.48 -2.80 -81.54
N ASN A 29 39.90 -2.10 -80.49
CA ASN A 29 41.15 -2.34 -79.75
C ASN A 29 40.90 -2.78 -78.29
N GLN A 30 39.69 -3.23 -77.95
CA GLN A 30 39.29 -3.65 -76.60
C GLN A 30 40.28 -4.63 -75.97
N ASP A 31 40.62 -5.72 -76.68
CA ASP A 31 41.55 -6.75 -76.19
C ASP A 31 42.95 -6.20 -75.89
N ARG A 32 43.40 -5.21 -76.66
CA ARG A 32 44.73 -4.60 -76.51
C ARG A 32 44.77 -3.65 -75.32
N LEU A 33 43.70 -2.88 -75.11
CA LEU A 33 43.58 -1.94 -73.99
C LEU A 33 43.38 -2.68 -72.67
N ALA A 34 42.55 -3.74 -72.66
CA ALA A 34 42.38 -4.61 -71.50
C ALA A 34 43.71 -5.22 -71.05
N ARG A 35 44.48 -5.83 -71.98
CA ARG A 35 45.81 -6.38 -71.66
C ARG A 35 46.81 -5.33 -71.16
N ALA A 36 46.84 -4.15 -71.77
CA ALA A 36 47.75 -3.08 -71.37
C ALA A 36 47.44 -2.56 -69.95
N LEU A 37 46.16 -2.53 -69.56
CA LEU A 37 45.75 -2.15 -68.22
C LEU A 37 46.08 -3.25 -67.20
N ILE A 38 45.86 -4.53 -67.53
CA ILE A 38 46.26 -5.67 -66.68
C ILE A 38 47.77 -5.65 -66.43
N GLU A 39 48.59 -5.58 -67.49
CA GLU A 39 50.06 -5.57 -67.35
C GLU A 39 50.52 -4.43 -66.44
N ARG A 40 49.83 -3.29 -66.46
CA ARG A 40 50.17 -2.12 -65.63
C ARG A 40 49.65 -2.24 -64.19
N LEU A 41 48.50 -2.89 -63.98
CA LEU A 41 48.00 -3.25 -62.64
C LEU A 41 48.94 -4.29 -61.99
N GLU A 42 49.24 -5.37 -62.69
CA GLU A 42 50.16 -6.43 -62.24
C GLU A 42 51.56 -5.90 -61.93
N ALA A 43 52.06 -4.90 -62.69
CA ALA A 43 53.37 -4.30 -62.43
C ALA A 43 53.46 -3.57 -61.07
N HIS A 44 52.34 -3.14 -60.49
CA HIS A 44 52.28 -2.43 -59.21
C HIS A 44 51.70 -3.28 -58.07
N LEU A 45 51.20 -4.48 -58.36
CA LEU A 45 50.71 -5.41 -57.35
C LEU A 45 51.89 -6.12 -56.67
N LEU A 46 51.91 -6.06 -55.34
CA LEU A 46 52.90 -6.75 -54.50
C LEU A 46 52.54 -8.22 -54.25
N THR A 47 51.29 -8.60 -54.56
CA THR A 47 50.71 -9.93 -54.30
C THR A 47 50.05 -10.50 -55.55
N ASP A 48 49.90 -11.83 -55.61
CA ASP A 48 49.30 -12.48 -56.78
C ASP A 48 47.80 -12.12 -56.90
N ALA A 49 47.39 -11.83 -58.13
CA ALA A 49 46.00 -11.63 -58.53
C ALA A 49 45.64 -12.59 -59.67
N HIS A 50 44.37 -12.95 -59.78
CA HIS A 50 43.84 -13.72 -60.90
C HIS A 50 42.54 -13.10 -61.40
N ILE A 51 42.38 -13.10 -62.71
CA ILE A 51 41.18 -12.64 -63.41
C ILE A 51 40.91 -13.69 -64.49
N ASP A 52 39.69 -14.22 -64.55
CA ASP A 52 39.32 -15.26 -65.53
C ASP A 52 39.17 -14.67 -66.94
N HIS A 53 38.29 -13.66 -67.06
CA HIS A 53 38.11 -12.91 -68.30
C HIS A 53 37.68 -11.46 -68.04
N ILE A 54 37.88 -10.60 -69.04
CA ILE A 54 37.64 -9.15 -68.95
C ILE A 54 36.79 -8.71 -70.13
N ASP A 55 35.72 -7.98 -69.83
CA ASP A 55 34.88 -7.30 -70.81
C ASP A 55 35.07 -5.78 -70.71
N VAL A 56 34.99 -5.11 -71.85
CA VAL A 56 35.07 -3.65 -71.93
C VAL A 56 33.68 -3.09 -72.23
N ASP A 57 33.08 -2.41 -71.25
CA ASP A 57 31.82 -1.69 -71.44
C ASP A 57 32.08 -0.21 -71.78
N LEU A 58 31.75 0.14 -73.02
CA LEU A 58 31.98 1.46 -73.62
C LEU A 58 30.70 2.29 -73.78
N LEU A 59 29.54 1.64 -73.78
CA LEU A 59 28.29 2.25 -74.24
C LEU A 59 27.40 2.68 -73.08
N SER A 60 27.49 1.97 -71.94
CA SER A 60 26.63 2.22 -70.80
C SER A 60 27.00 3.51 -70.04
N HIS A 61 28.28 3.91 -70.08
CA HIS A 61 28.81 4.97 -69.21
C HIS A 61 29.71 6.03 -69.91
N PHE A 62 29.65 6.17 -71.26
CA PHE A 62 30.42 7.19 -72.00
C PHE A 62 30.16 8.61 -71.45
N PRO A 63 31.18 9.44 -71.15
CA PRO A 63 32.58 9.40 -71.62
C PRO A 63 33.56 8.53 -70.79
N ASN A 64 33.10 7.77 -69.80
CA ASN A 64 33.94 6.81 -69.08
C ASN A 64 33.87 5.43 -69.76
N VAL A 65 34.95 4.65 -69.63
CA VAL A 65 35.03 3.25 -70.06
C VAL A 65 35.11 2.39 -68.81
N SER A 66 34.22 1.41 -68.69
CA SER A 66 34.25 0.45 -67.58
C SER A 66 34.89 -0.86 -68.05
N LEU A 67 35.83 -1.36 -67.25
CA LEU A 67 36.46 -2.66 -67.44
C LEU A 67 35.88 -3.62 -66.42
N VAL A 68 35.12 -4.60 -66.90
CA VAL A 68 34.43 -5.56 -66.06
C VAL A 68 35.28 -6.83 -65.97
N LEU A 69 35.79 -7.09 -64.77
CA LEU A 69 36.62 -8.25 -64.45
C LEU A 69 35.69 -9.33 -63.87
N HIS A 70 35.58 -10.46 -64.57
CA HIS A 70 34.79 -11.60 -64.11
C HIS A 70 35.64 -12.58 -63.31
N ASP A 71 35.08 -13.05 -62.20
CA ASP A 71 35.69 -14.00 -61.27
C ASP A 71 37.13 -13.63 -60.86
N ALA A 72 37.29 -12.42 -60.33
CA ALA A 72 38.57 -11.89 -59.89
C ALA A 72 38.89 -12.25 -58.42
N TRP A 73 40.13 -12.63 -58.14
CA TRP A 73 40.64 -12.71 -56.76
C TRP A 73 41.99 -12.01 -56.60
N LEU A 74 42.27 -11.55 -55.38
CA LEU A 74 43.50 -10.86 -54.98
C LEU A 74 43.96 -11.40 -53.62
N LEU A 75 45.21 -11.83 -53.55
CA LEU A 75 45.81 -12.29 -52.29
C LEU A 75 46.25 -11.11 -51.41
N GLY A 76 46.11 -11.28 -50.10
CA GLY A 76 46.57 -10.31 -49.09
C GLY A 76 48.06 -10.39 -48.81
N SER A 77 48.63 -9.33 -48.24
CA SER A 77 50.08 -9.21 -48.00
C SER A 77 50.62 -10.09 -46.86
N HIS A 78 49.73 -10.69 -46.06
CA HIS A 78 50.13 -11.47 -44.87
C HIS A 78 50.50 -12.91 -45.17
N SER A 79 49.90 -13.55 -46.17
CA SER A 79 50.14 -14.97 -46.48
C SER A 79 49.76 -15.32 -47.93
N PRO A 80 50.47 -16.25 -48.60
CA PRO A 80 50.12 -16.74 -49.95
C PRO A 80 48.77 -17.47 -50.05
N THR A 81 48.07 -17.65 -48.94
CA THR A 81 46.75 -18.30 -48.87
C THR A 81 45.66 -17.38 -48.33
N ASP A 82 46.03 -16.17 -47.92
CA ASP A 82 45.09 -15.15 -47.45
C ASP A 82 44.47 -14.45 -48.66
N THR A 83 43.16 -14.57 -48.84
CA THR A 83 42.44 -13.91 -49.93
C THR A 83 41.90 -12.58 -49.42
N LEU A 84 42.47 -11.47 -49.90
CA LEU A 84 42.00 -10.13 -49.57
C LEU A 84 40.66 -9.85 -50.24
N LEU A 85 40.55 -10.10 -51.55
CA LEU A 85 39.35 -9.84 -52.32
C LEU A 85 39.03 -11.04 -53.21
N LYS A 86 37.75 -11.40 -53.28
CA LYS A 86 37.18 -12.28 -54.28
C LYS A 86 35.87 -11.70 -54.78
N ALA A 87 35.72 -11.45 -56.06
CA ALA A 87 34.53 -10.85 -56.65
C ALA A 87 34.11 -11.64 -57.89
N HIS A 88 32.81 -11.95 -58.00
CA HIS A 88 32.27 -12.49 -59.26
C HIS A 88 32.33 -11.45 -60.38
N GLU A 89 32.09 -10.19 -60.02
CA GLU A 89 32.17 -9.07 -60.96
C GLU A 89 32.79 -7.85 -60.27
N LEU A 90 33.89 -7.36 -60.84
CA LEU A 90 34.62 -6.19 -60.39
C LEU A 90 34.76 -5.24 -61.58
N SER A 91 33.99 -4.15 -61.58
CA SER A 91 34.02 -3.15 -62.64
C SER A 91 34.91 -1.97 -62.21
N VAL A 92 35.83 -1.60 -63.10
CA VAL A 92 36.77 -0.50 -62.90
C VAL A 92 36.52 0.53 -63.99
N ALA A 93 36.04 1.72 -63.62
CA ALA A 93 35.77 2.79 -64.56
C ALA A 93 36.97 3.74 -64.70
N CYS A 94 37.38 4.01 -65.94
CA CYS A 94 38.46 4.92 -66.29
C CYS A 94 37.98 5.99 -67.29
N ASN A 95 38.65 7.13 -67.37
CA ASN A 95 38.34 8.14 -68.38
C ASN A 95 38.79 7.69 -69.78
N ALA A 96 37.86 7.62 -70.75
CA ALA A 96 38.14 7.14 -72.12
C ALA A 96 39.24 7.94 -72.84
N LEU A 97 39.29 9.27 -72.63
CA LEU A 97 40.21 10.16 -73.32
C LEU A 97 41.62 10.07 -72.74
N GLN A 98 41.74 9.88 -71.43
CA GLN A 98 43.02 9.64 -70.76
C GLN A 98 43.60 8.27 -71.13
N LEU A 99 42.73 7.24 -71.25
CA LEU A 99 43.10 5.89 -71.67
C LEU A 99 43.83 5.88 -73.02
N ILE A 100 43.35 6.70 -73.98
CA ILE A 100 43.97 6.86 -75.31
C ILE A 100 45.33 7.57 -75.22
N GLY A 101 45.49 8.48 -74.25
CA GLY A 101 46.72 9.22 -73.99
C GLY A 101 47.79 8.45 -73.21
N GLY A 102 47.49 7.24 -72.71
CA GLY A 102 48.40 6.43 -71.90
C GLY A 102 48.38 6.73 -70.39
N ASN A 103 47.43 7.58 -69.93
CA ASN A 103 47.18 7.88 -68.53
C ASN A 103 45.98 7.06 -68.05
N TYR A 104 46.15 6.31 -66.95
CA TYR A 104 45.16 5.36 -66.45
C TYR A 104 44.73 5.76 -65.03
N GLU A 105 43.93 6.81 -64.93
CA GLU A 105 43.32 7.25 -63.67
C GLU A 105 42.00 6.49 -63.45
N LEU A 106 41.88 5.81 -62.31
CA LEU A 106 40.62 5.18 -61.93
C LEU A 106 39.65 6.24 -61.44
N THR A 107 38.39 6.12 -61.83
CA THR A 107 37.34 7.06 -61.42
C THR A 107 36.30 6.39 -60.54
N ALA A 108 35.91 5.15 -60.85
CA ALA A 108 34.98 4.39 -60.03
C ALA A 108 35.41 2.92 -59.92
N LEU A 109 35.09 2.33 -58.78
CA LEU A 109 35.24 0.90 -58.51
C LEU A 109 33.88 0.35 -58.09
N ASP A 110 33.33 -0.56 -58.88
CA ASP A 110 32.06 -1.22 -58.59
C ASP A 110 32.30 -2.70 -58.32
N MET A 111 31.80 -3.21 -57.20
CA MET A 111 31.99 -4.59 -56.78
C MET A 111 30.64 -5.28 -56.63
N SER A 112 30.46 -6.42 -57.28
CA SER A 112 29.22 -7.21 -57.20
C SER A 112 29.49 -8.67 -56.81
N ASN A 113 28.71 -9.18 -55.85
CA ASN A 113 28.82 -10.54 -55.32
C ASN A 113 30.26 -10.87 -54.88
N ALA A 114 30.78 -10.08 -53.94
CA ALA A 114 32.17 -10.13 -53.54
C ALA A 114 32.36 -10.42 -52.05
N SER A 115 33.54 -10.93 -51.68
CA SER A 115 34.01 -11.04 -50.30
C SER A 115 35.33 -10.29 -50.16
N LEU A 116 35.39 -9.35 -49.22
CA LEU A 116 36.56 -8.56 -48.89
C LEU A 116 36.97 -8.88 -47.44
N SER A 117 38.20 -9.37 -47.23
CA SER A 117 38.71 -9.78 -45.91
C SER A 117 39.94 -8.98 -45.53
N VAL A 118 39.76 -8.02 -44.64
CA VAL A 118 40.80 -7.13 -44.13
C VAL A 118 41.20 -7.57 -42.73
N ALA A 119 42.47 -7.87 -42.52
CA ALA A 119 43.02 -8.31 -41.24
C ALA A 119 44.26 -7.50 -40.86
N SER A 120 44.40 -7.20 -39.57
CA SER A 120 45.55 -6.53 -38.98
C SER A 120 46.45 -7.53 -38.24
N ASN A 121 47.76 -7.32 -38.32
CA ASN A 121 48.76 -8.05 -37.54
C ASN A 121 49.88 -7.09 -37.07
N ALA A 122 50.93 -7.62 -36.43
CA ALA A 122 52.05 -6.83 -35.94
C ALA A 122 52.82 -6.04 -37.03
N ASN A 123 52.68 -6.43 -38.30
CA ASN A 123 53.31 -5.81 -39.46
C ASN A 123 52.36 -4.87 -40.23
N GLY A 124 51.14 -4.65 -39.74
CA GLY A 124 50.12 -3.80 -40.38
C GLY A 124 48.94 -4.58 -40.96
N TRP A 125 48.23 -3.97 -41.89
CA TRP A 125 47.04 -4.55 -42.53
C TRP A 125 47.42 -5.42 -43.73
N ASN A 126 46.64 -6.47 -44.01
CA ASN A 126 46.82 -7.33 -45.18
C ASN A 126 46.45 -6.64 -46.51
N SER A 127 45.98 -5.39 -46.44
CA SER A 127 45.64 -4.51 -47.56
C SER A 127 46.84 -3.79 -48.19
N GLN A 128 48.07 -4.04 -47.71
CA GLN A 128 49.31 -3.51 -48.32
C GLN A 128 49.71 -4.32 -49.55
N VAL A 129 48.88 -4.29 -50.58
CA VAL A 129 49.02 -5.08 -51.81
C VAL A 129 49.55 -4.28 -52.99
N TRP A 130 49.88 -3.00 -52.79
CA TRP A 130 50.24 -2.05 -53.85
C TRP A 130 51.58 -1.36 -53.59
N ASP A 131 52.43 -1.26 -54.62
CA ASP A 131 53.67 -0.47 -54.60
C ASP A 131 53.41 0.96 -55.08
N ALA A 132 53.60 1.94 -54.19
CA ALA A 132 53.40 3.35 -54.50
C ALA A 132 54.60 4.01 -55.21
N GLY A 133 55.73 3.30 -55.38
CA GLY A 133 56.93 3.81 -56.05
C GLY A 133 57.71 4.87 -55.24
N ASN A 134 59.02 4.97 -55.48
CA ASN A 134 59.88 6.01 -54.92
C ASN A 134 59.97 7.21 -55.88
N GLY A 135 59.12 8.22 -55.68
CA GLY A 135 59.36 9.64 -56.02
C GLY A 135 59.68 10.05 -57.46
N ASP A 136 58.69 10.59 -58.16
CA ASP A 136 58.75 11.92 -58.81
C ASP A 136 57.30 12.41 -59.01
N ALA A 137 57.03 13.67 -58.66
CA ALA A 137 55.69 14.22 -58.41
C ALA A 137 54.84 14.53 -59.65
N ASP A 138 55.12 13.92 -60.80
CA ASP A 138 54.31 14.11 -62.00
C ASP A 138 53.79 12.76 -62.52
N ASN A 139 52.47 12.57 -62.34
CA ASN A 139 51.56 11.78 -63.18
C ASN A 139 51.01 10.40 -62.80
N GLU A 140 51.22 9.83 -61.60
CA GLU A 140 50.59 8.53 -61.27
C GLU A 140 49.99 8.47 -59.84
N ASN A 141 48.92 9.23 -59.59
CA ASN A 141 48.06 9.00 -58.41
C ASN A 141 46.90 8.09 -58.80
N PHE A 142 46.93 6.85 -58.30
CA PHE A 142 45.84 5.89 -58.47
C PHE A 142 44.79 6.12 -57.36
N ALA A 143 43.98 7.16 -57.52
CA ALA A 143 42.93 7.54 -56.57
C ALA A 143 41.57 7.05 -57.06
N ILE A 144 40.86 6.24 -56.27
CA ILE A 144 39.47 5.87 -56.57
C ILE A 144 38.57 6.98 -56.04
N ASP A 145 37.78 7.62 -56.91
CA ASP A 145 36.86 8.71 -56.52
C ASP A 145 35.46 8.21 -56.13
N GLN A 146 35.03 7.06 -56.66
CA GLN A 146 33.72 6.48 -56.40
C GLN A 146 33.84 4.99 -56.11
N LEU A 147 33.13 4.51 -55.09
CA LEU A 147 33.07 3.10 -54.72
C LEU A 147 31.60 2.67 -54.61
N ALA A 148 31.20 1.71 -55.43
CA ALA A 148 29.91 1.06 -55.31
C ALA A 148 30.08 -0.41 -54.91
N LEU A 149 29.29 -0.86 -53.94
CA LEU A 149 29.27 -2.23 -53.45
C LEU A 149 27.86 -2.78 -53.63
N THR A 150 27.74 -3.99 -54.17
CA THR A 150 26.47 -4.71 -54.32
C THR A 150 26.66 -6.17 -53.89
N ASN A 151 25.90 -6.61 -52.89
CA ASN A 151 26.02 -7.95 -52.30
C ASN A 151 27.48 -8.31 -51.93
N VAL A 152 28.07 -7.52 -51.04
CA VAL A 152 29.47 -7.67 -50.61
C VAL A 152 29.55 -8.11 -49.16
N GLN A 153 30.27 -9.18 -48.89
CA GLN A 153 30.62 -9.57 -47.53
C GLN A 153 31.97 -8.96 -47.13
N LEU A 154 31.94 -8.07 -46.16
CA LEU A 154 33.12 -7.41 -45.61
C LEU A 154 33.49 -8.08 -44.28
N ALA A 155 34.70 -8.62 -44.17
CA ALA A 155 35.26 -9.12 -42.93
C ALA A 155 36.42 -8.22 -42.49
N ILE A 156 36.36 -7.63 -41.30
CA ILE A 156 37.42 -6.78 -40.72
C ILE A 156 37.79 -7.35 -39.35
N ASP A 157 39.01 -7.88 -39.21
CA ASP A 157 39.50 -8.49 -37.96
C ASP A 157 38.52 -9.48 -37.32
N GLY A 158 37.86 -10.28 -38.17
CA GLY A 158 36.88 -11.28 -37.76
C GLY A 158 35.46 -10.75 -37.50
N GLN A 159 35.22 -9.45 -37.62
CA GLN A 159 33.87 -8.86 -37.63
C GLN A 159 33.33 -8.88 -39.05
N ILE A 160 32.08 -9.29 -39.23
CA ILE A 160 31.48 -9.50 -40.55
C ILE A 160 30.36 -8.48 -40.77
N ILE A 161 30.36 -7.82 -41.92
CA ILE A 161 29.29 -6.91 -42.36
C ILE A 161 28.84 -7.40 -43.73
N GLY A 162 27.57 -7.77 -43.86
CA GLY A 162 26.94 -8.01 -45.15
C GLY A 162 26.45 -6.68 -45.71
N VAL A 163 26.93 -6.29 -46.89
CA VAL A 163 26.52 -5.06 -47.58
C VAL A 163 25.61 -5.46 -48.73
N ASP A 164 24.33 -5.10 -48.66
CA ASP A 164 23.41 -5.30 -49.78
C ASP A 164 23.75 -4.33 -50.92
N GLN A 165 23.86 -3.05 -50.57
CA GLN A 165 24.25 -1.99 -51.49
C GLN A 165 24.93 -0.85 -50.73
N ALA A 166 26.01 -0.29 -51.26
CA ALA A 166 26.58 0.96 -50.75
C ALA A 166 27.19 1.78 -51.89
N ALA A 167 27.10 3.10 -51.79
CA ALA A 167 27.75 4.02 -52.72
C ALA A 167 28.48 5.10 -51.93
N LEU A 168 29.78 5.26 -52.21
CA LEU A 168 30.68 6.16 -51.51
C LEU A 168 31.42 7.03 -52.53
N GLN A 169 31.42 8.34 -52.30
CA GLN A 169 32.34 9.28 -52.93
C GLN A 169 33.56 9.43 -52.03
N LEU A 170 34.73 9.19 -52.60
CA LEU A 170 36.02 9.22 -51.94
C LEU A 170 36.79 10.45 -52.44
N ASN A 171 37.44 11.15 -51.52
CA ASN A 171 38.29 12.29 -51.80
C ASN A 171 39.60 12.13 -51.04
N TRP A 172 40.64 11.76 -51.77
CA TRP A 172 41.97 11.53 -51.24
C TRP A 172 42.70 12.86 -51.03
N THR A 173 43.34 13.01 -49.87
CA THR A 173 44.13 14.18 -49.51
C THR A 173 45.58 13.77 -49.24
N GLU A 174 46.50 14.73 -49.18
CA GLU A 174 47.91 14.44 -48.84
C GLU A 174 48.09 13.73 -47.49
N THR A 175 47.11 13.85 -46.58
CA THR A 175 47.21 13.33 -45.21
C THR A 175 46.17 12.26 -44.86
N GLY A 176 45.28 11.89 -45.78
CA GLY A 176 44.25 10.88 -45.53
C GLY A 176 43.07 10.87 -46.50
N LEU A 177 41.90 10.43 -46.05
CA LEU A 177 40.72 10.17 -46.86
C LEU A 177 39.48 10.85 -46.30
N ARG A 178 38.72 11.52 -47.16
CA ARG A 178 37.33 11.91 -46.90
C ARG A 178 36.39 11.08 -47.74
N ALA A 179 35.46 10.38 -47.09
CA ALA A 179 34.43 9.61 -47.76
C ALA A 179 33.05 10.16 -47.39
N THR A 180 32.14 10.24 -48.35
CA THR A 180 30.72 10.58 -48.13
C THR A 180 29.86 9.59 -48.88
N GLY A 181 28.74 9.14 -48.31
CA GLY A 181 27.91 8.18 -49.00
C GLY A 181 26.83 7.58 -48.14
N GLY A 182 26.27 6.48 -48.61
CA GLY A 182 25.24 5.73 -47.90
C GLY A 182 25.02 4.36 -48.50
N GLY A 183 24.25 3.55 -47.81
CA GLY A 183 23.98 2.19 -48.21
C GLY A 183 23.04 1.46 -47.27
N GLN A 184 22.85 0.18 -47.56
CA GLN A 184 22.13 -0.78 -46.74
C GLN A 184 23.08 -1.93 -46.41
N PHE A 185 23.23 -2.17 -45.11
CA PHE A 185 23.80 -3.41 -44.61
C PHE A 185 22.68 -4.44 -44.46
N ALA A 186 22.92 -5.65 -44.97
CA ALA A 186 22.03 -6.79 -44.83
C ALA A 186 22.04 -7.33 -43.40
N ALA A 187 23.24 -7.39 -42.81
CA ALA A 187 23.49 -7.86 -41.46
C ALA A 187 24.83 -7.30 -40.96
N VAL A 188 24.95 -7.18 -39.65
CA VAL A 188 26.20 -6.79 -38.97
C VAL A 188 26.47 -7.84 -37.90
N ASP A 189 27.67 -8.40 -37.88
CA ASP A 189 28.15 -9.30 -36.84
C ASP A 189 29.46 -8.74 -36.29
N ALA A 190 29.33 -7.84 -35.32
CA ALA A 190 30.46 -7.24 -34.62
C ALA A 190 30.41 -7.62 -33.14
N LYS A 191 31.59 -7.66 -32.51
CA LYS A 191 31.75 -8.09 -31.11
C LYS A 191 30.87 -7.33 -30.11
N ALA A 192 30.62 -6.05 -30.37
CA ALA A 192 29.84 -5.18 -29.48
C ALA A 192 28.38 -5.02 -29.93
N PHE A 193 28.04 -5.41 -31.16
CA PHE A 193 26.71 -5.27 -31.73
C PHE A 193 26.57 -6.24 -32.91
N ALA A 194 25.56 -7.09 -32.86
CA ALA A 194 25.22 -7.96 -33.97
C ALA A 194 23.72 -7.84 -34.25
N THR A 195 23.35 -7.82 -35.53
CA THR A 195 21.97 -7.84 -35.99
C THR A 195 21.90 -8.55 -37.33
N SER A 196 20.84 -9.33 -37.51
CA SER A 196 20.50 -9.95 -38.81
C SER A 196 19.50 -9.12 -39.61
N GLU A 197 19.10 -7.97 -39.07
CA GLU A 197 18.08 -7.11 -39.64
C GLU A 197 18.74 -6.00 -40.48
N PRO A 198 18.17 -5.66 -41.65
CA PRO A 198 18.74 -4.65 -42.52
C PRO A 198 18.85 -3.27 -41.86
N LEU A 199 19.94 -2.58 -42.16
CA LEU A 199 20.27 -1.27 -41.61
C LEU A 199 20.66 -0.33 -42.76
N VAL A 200 19.90 0.74 -42.94
CA VAL A 200 20.18 1.78 -43.94
C VAL A 200 20.91 2.92 -43.28
N TRP A 201 21.95 3.44 -43.92
CA TRP A 201 22.76 4.52 -43.37
C TRP A 201 23.16 5.52 -44.45
N SER A 202 23.38 6.76 -44.03
CA SER A 202 24.07 7.78 -44.82
C SER A 202 24.97 8.61 -43.92
N GLY A 203 26.15 8.95 -44.39
CA GLY A 203 27.11 9.69 -43.60
C GLY A 203 28.40 10.05 -44.33
N GLN A 204 29.37 10.47 -43.53
CA GLN A 204 30.69 10.84 -43.96
C GLN A 204 31.76 10.39 -42.97
N VAL A 205 32.97 10.16 -43.48
CA VAL A 205 34.16 9.82 -42.72
C VAL A 205 35.28 10.76 -43.17
N ASP A 206 35.97 11.37 -42.22
CA ASP A 206 37.21 12.12 -42.42
C ASP A 206 38.31 11.42 -41.61
N TRP A 207 39.25 10.78 -42.29
CA TRP A 207 40.36 10.07 -41.67
C TRP A 207 41.67 10.77 -42.04
N ASN A 208 42.47 11.10 -41.03
CA ASN A 208 43.80 11.67 -41.18
C ASN A 208 44.84 10.69 -40.66
N ALA A 209 45.57 10.06 -41.58
CA ALA A 209 46.60 9.08 -41.27
C ALA A 209 47.82 9.70 -40.58
N ALA A 210 48.16 10.95 -40.91
CA ALA A 210 49.35 11.63 -40.35
C ALA A 210 49.17 11.98 -38.87
N GLN A 211 47.94 12.25 -38.44
CA GLN A 211 47.61 12.60 -37.05
C GLN A 211 46.98 11.45 -36.25
N ASP A 212 46.72 10.29 -36.90
CA ASP A 212 45.93 9.18 -36.37
C ASP A 212 44.56 9.64 -35.81
N THR A 213 43.90 10.56 -36.51
CA THR A 213 42.57 11.05 -36.14
C THR A 213 41.53 10.59 -37.14
N ALA A 214 40.31 10.35 -36.64
CA ALA A 214 39.17 10.00 -37.47
C ALA A 214 37.92 10.70 -36.98
N HIS A 215 37.08 11.16 -37.90
CA HIS A 215 35.78 11.72 -37.62
C HIS A 215 34.75 11.01 -38.49
N VAL A 216 33.74 10.40 -37.86
CA VAL A 216 32.65 9.70 -38.52
C VAL A 216 31.37 10.41 -38.14
N SER A 217 30.59 10.81 -39.14
CA SER A 217 29.29 11.44 -38.95
C SER A 217 28.26 10.71 -39.79
N ILE A 218 27.38 9.97 -39.12
CA ILE A 218 26.21 9.31 -39.69
C ILE A 218 25.04 10.27 -39.52
N SER A 219 24.59 10.86 -40.62
CA SER A 219 23.51 11.85 -40.65
C SER A 219 22.13 11.19 -40.57
N SER A 220 22.01 9.95 -41.03
CA SER A 220 20.79 9.15 -40.95
C SER A 220 21.17 7.67 -40.83
N LEU A 221 20.55 7.00 -39.86
CA LEU A 221 20.62 5.58 -39.62
C LEU A 221 19.21 5.08 -39.41
N GLN A 222 18.73 4.15 -40.25
CA GLN A 222 17.43 3.52 -40.10
C GLN A 222 17.62 2.03 -39.85
N TRP A 223 17.11 1.55 -38.72
CA TRP A 223 17.25 0.15 -38.32
C TRP A 223 16.07 -0.26 -37.44
N LEU A 224 15.29 -1.26 -37.86
CA LEU A 224 14.13 -1.74 -37.10
C LEU A 224 13.12 -0.66 -36.70
N GLY A 225 12.93 0.37 -37.53
CA GLY A 225 12.06 1.51 -37.26
C GLY A 225 12.67 2.57 -36.33
N VAL A 226 13.90 2.37 -35.86
CA VAL A 226 14.71 3.39 -35.19
C VAL A 226 15.29 4.32 -36.24
N GLU A 227 15.24 5.62 -35.98
CA GLU A 227 16.02 6.61 -36.72
C GLU A 227 17.10 7.18 -35.81
N ALA A 228 18.34 7.29 -36.27
CA ALA A 228 19.42 7.83 -35.46
C ALA A 228 20.40 8.69 -36.25
N SER A 229 21.05 9.60 -35.54
CA SER A 229 22.23 10.33 -36.00
C SER A 229 23.37 10.10 -35.01
N ILE A 230 24.56 9.84 -35.53
CA ILE A 230 25.72 9.45 -34.72
C ILE A 230 26.94 10.23 -35.20
N GLU A 231 27.68 10.79 -34.26
CA GLU A 231 28.95 11.44 -34.51
C GLU A 231 30.01 10.84 -33.59
N ALA A 232 31.05 10.27 -34.19
CA ALA A 232 32.16 9.65 -33.49
C ALA A 232 33.46 10.34 -33.90
N SER A 233 34.31 10.68 -32.93
CA SER A 233 35.62 11.26 -33.17
C SER A 233 36.69 10.45 -32.43
N ARG A 234 37.75 10.09 -33.12
CA ARG A 234 38.94 9.45 -32.58
C ARG A 234 40.08 10.46 -32.58
N ASN A 235 40.52 10.82 -31.39
CA ASN A 235 41.83 11.42 -31.16
C ASN A 235 42.68 10.38 -30.44
N ALA A 236 42.96 10.54 -29.14
CA ALA A 236 43.59 9.50 -28.32
C ALA A 236 42.61 8.37 -27.93
N GLU A 237 41.38 8.73 -27.60
CA GLU A 237 40.27 7.81 -27.29
C GLU A 237 39.07 8.16 -28.21
N TRP A 238 38.13 7.22 -28.35
CA TRP A 238 36.88 7.46 -29.08
C TRP A 238 35.88 8.23 -28.22
N THR A 239 35.37 9.34 -28.75
CA THR A 239 34.19 10.03 -28.24
C THR A 239 33.04 9.82 -29.21
N VAL A 240 31.85 9.55 -28.70
CA VAL A 240 30.65 9.33 -29.52
C VAL A 240 29.51 10.14 -28.93
N ARG A 241 28.71 10.75 -29.79
CA ARG A 241 27.41 11.33 -29.42
C ARG A 241 26.38 10.98 -30.47
N GLY A 242 25.12 10.89 -30.07
CA GLY A 242 24.06 10.65 -31.02
C GLY A 242 22.69 11.03 -30.49
N ALA A 243 21.75 11.12 -31.41
CA ALA A 243 20.33 11.25 -31.15
C ALA A 243 19.62 10.04 -31.78
N VAL A 244 18.60 9.55 -31.09
CA VAL A 244 17.80 8.41 -31.50
C VAL A 244 16.34 8.81 -31.39
N GLU A 245 15.58 8.52 -32.43
CA GLU A 245 14.15 8.77 -32.54
C GLU A 245 13.44 7.43 -32.77
N SER A 246 12.25 7.31 -32.19
CA SER A 246 11.37 6.15 -32.38
C SER A 246 11.98 4.79 -31.97
N ALA A 247 12.85 4.77 -30.95
CA ALA A 247 13.37 3.52 -30.41
C ALA A 247 12.23 2.66 -29.83
N ASN A 248 12.06 1.45 -30.33
CA ASN A 248 10.94 0.58 -30.01
C ASN A 248 11.39 -0.76 -29.38
N MET A 249 10.41 -1.56 -28.92
CA MET A 249 10.67 -2.83 -28.25
C MET A 249 11.41 -3.86 -29.14
N LYS A 250 11.18 -3.86 -30.46
CA LYS A 250 11.86 -4.78 -31.38
C LYS A 250 13.36 -4.47 -31.43
N ALA A 251 13.71 -3.19 -31.60
CA ALA A 251 15.10 -2.74 -31.60
C ALA A 251 15.79 -2.93 -30.23
N LEU A 252 15.09 -2.64 -29.13
CA LEU A 252 15.63 -2.82 -27.78
C LEU A 252 16.06 -4.27 -27.51
N ARG A 253 15.26 -5.25 -27.95
CA ARG A 253 15.53 -6.68 -27.75
C ARG A 253 16.76 -7.21 -28.50
N GLU A 254 17.14 -6.56 -29.60
CA GLU A 254 18.37 -6.90 -30.33
C GLU A 254 19.63 -6.39 -29.61
N VAL A 255 19.52 -5.29 -28.85
CA VAL A 255 20.68 -4.67 -28.17
C VAL A 255 20.79 -5.08 -26.71
N VAL A 256 19.66 -5.40 -26.07
CA VAL A 256 19.57 -5.66 -24.63
C VAL A 256 18.94 -7.02 -24.37
N ALA A 257 19.71 -7.91 -23.74
CA ALA A 257 19.19 -9.17 -23.21
C ALA A 257 18.35 -8.89 -21.96
N LEU A 258 17.04 -9.06 -22.05
CA LEU A 258 16.13 -8.96 -20.92
C LEU A 258 16.20 -10.24 -20.06
N PRO A 259 16.02 -10.14 -18.73
CA PRO A 259 15.81 -11.31 -17.89
C PRO A 259 14.58 -12.10 -18.35
N SER A 260 14.60 -13.43 -18.19
CA SER A 260 13.52 -14.31 -18.67
C SER A 260 12.14 -13.98 -18.11
N THR A 261 12.06 -13.36 -16.93
CA THR A 261 10.81 -12.86 -16.34
C THR A 261 10.12 -11.80 -17.20
N TYR A 262 10.84 -11.15 -18.11
CA TYR A 262 10.34 -10.11 -19.02
C TYR A 262 10.31 -10.58 -20.47
N ASP A 263 10.45 -11.89 -20.75
CA ASP A 263 10.40 -12.41 -22.12
C ASP A 263 9.08 -12.04 -22.80
N ALA A 264 7.97 -12.15 -22.08
CA ALA A 264 6.62 -11.82 -22.55
C ALA A 264 6.26 -10.32 -22.50
N LEU A 265 7.18 -9.43 -22.09
CA LEU A 265 6.91 -7.99 -22.02
C LEU A 265 6.70 -7.40 -23.43
N THR A 266 5.51 -6.90 -23.73
CA THR A 266 5.23 -6.26 -25.03
C THR A 266 4.75 -4.83 -24.87
N SER A 267 5.09 -3.98 -25.83
CA SER A 267 4.62 -2.60 -25.86
C SER A 267 4.79 -2.00 -27.26
N ASP A 268 3.85 -1.12 -27.63
CA ASP A 268 3.94 -0.25 -28.81
C ASP A 268 4.68 1.07 -28.49
N ALA A 269 5.29 1.18 -27.31
CA ALA A 269 6.01 2.36 -26.89
C ALA A 269 7.19 2.69 -27.81
N THR A 270 7.35 3.98 -28.08
CA THR A 270 8.54 4.55 -28.70
C THR A 270 9.26 5.47 -27.72
N ALA A 271 10.58 5.54 -27.87
CA ALA A 271 11.44 6.38 -27.06
C ALA A 271 12.35 7.24 -27.94
N ASP A 272 12.42 8.52 -27.60
CA ASP A 272 13.35 9.46 -28.22
C ASP A 272 14.42 9.84 -27.22
N GLY A 273 15.66 9.99 -27.65
CA GLY A 273 16.75 10.21 -26.71
C GLY A 273 18.05 10.67 -27.33
N THR A 274 18.97 11.07 -26.46
CA THR A 274 20.34 11.40 -26.84
C THR A 274 21.31 10.64 -25.97
N PHE A 275 22.48 10.32 -26.52
CA PHE A 275 23.54 9.63 -25.81
C PHE A 275 24.92 10.23 -26.07
N THR A 276 25.82 10.01 -25.13
CA THR A 276 27.24 10.40 -25.21
C THR A 276 28.12 9.32 -24.61
N TRP A 277 29.27 9.09 -25.21
CA TRP A 277 30.37 8.26 -24.73
C TRP A 277 31.67 9.07 -24.84
N ASP A 278 32.45 9.12 -23.76
CA ASP A 278 33.71 9.87 -23.71
C ASP A 278 34.97 8.98 -23.63
N GLY A 279 34.83 7.68 -23.87
CA GLY A 279 35.88 6.67 -23.68
C GLY A 279 35.79 5.93 -22.35
N ARG A 280 35.09 6.50 -21.35
CA ARG A 280 34.98 5.92 -20.00
C ARG A 280 33.56 5.93 -19.45
N THR A 281 32.79 6.94 -19.81
CA THR A 281 31.47 7.21 -19.28
C THR A 281 30.46 7.24 -20.42
N PHE A 282 29.42 6.41 -20.29
CA PHE A 282 28.23 6.52 -21.13
C PHE A 282 27.15 7.29 -20.37
N LYS A 283 26.45 8.19 -21.05
CA LYS A 283 25.26 8.86 -20.53
C LYS A 283 24.20 8.89 -21.62
N SER A 284 22.96 8.66 -21.25
CA SER A 284 21.83 8.86 -22.14
C SER A 284 20.62 9.41 -21.40
N ASN A 285 19.77 10.10 -22.14
CA ASN A 285 18.45 10.55 -21.69
C ASN A 285 17.41 10.14 -22.73
N TRP A 286 16.29 9.64 -22.24
CA TRP A 286 15.21 9.08 -23.05
C TRP A 286 13.88 9.65 -22.56
N ALA A 287 12.99 9.95 -23.50
CA ALA A 287 11.59 10.29 -23.29
C ALA A 287 10.74 9.21 -23.97
N LEU A 288 9.96 8.48 -23.17
CA LEU A 288 9.06 7.43 -23.62
C LEU A 288 7.68 8.05 -23.78
N ALA A 289 7.10 7.92 -24.98
CA ALA A 289 5.74 8.40 -25.24
C ALA A 289 4.70 7.57 -24.47
N PRO A 290 3.52 8.14 -24.14
CA PRO A 290 2.43 7.38 -23.55
C PRO A 290 2.02 6.22 -24.45
N ALA A 291 2.15 5.00 -23.93
CA ALA A 291 1.85 3.79 -24.67
C ALA A 291 1.32 2.70 -23.74
N ARG A 292 0.74 1.67 -24.35
CA ARG A 292 0.31 0.47 -23.64
C ARG A 292 1.47 -0.50 -23.49
N TRP A 293 1.55 -1.11 -22.32
CA TRP A 293 2.49 -2.14 -21.92
C TRP A 293 1.72 -3.34 -21.41
N ASP A 294 2.02 -4.52 -21.93
CA ASP A 294 1.56 -5.77 -21.37
C ASP A 294 2.71 -6.35 -20.53
N VAL A 295 2.64 -6.13 -19.22
CA VAL A 295 3.69 -6.49 -18.27
C VAL A 295 3.41 -7.88 -17.71
N PRO A 296 4.34 -8.84 -17.81
CA PRO A 296 4.11 -10.20 -17.28
C PRO A 296 4.01 -10.18 -15.74
N TYR A 297 2.96 -10.80 -15.21
CA TYR A 297 2.72 -10.96 -13.77
C TYR A 297 2.10 -12.33 -13.48
N GLY A 298 2.90 -13.26 -12.94
CA GLY A 298 2.48 -14.66 -12.78
C GLY A 298 2.12 -15.28 -14.13
N ASP A 299 0.93 -15.85 -14.23
CA ASP A 299 0.39 -16.44 -15.47
C ASP A 299 -0.43 -15.46 -16.32
N GLN A 300 -0.50 -14.18 -15.92
CA GLN A 300 -1.30 -13.14 -16.57
C GLN A 300 -0.43 -12.00 -17.10
N ALA A 301 -1.00 -11.18 -17.99
CA ALA A 301 -0.40 -9.95 -18.49
C ALA A 301 -1.16 -8.74 -17.92
N LEU A 302 -0.44 -7.92 -17.16
CA LEU A 302 -0.93 -6.68 -16.59
C LEU A 302 -0.94 -5.59 -17.66
N GLN A 303 -2.12 -5.08 -18.00
CA GLN A 303 -2.25 -3.99 -18.99
C GLN A 303 -2.00 -2.65 -18.30
N VAL A 304 -0.86 -2.03 -18.61
CA VAL A 304 -0.45 -0.74 -18.04
C VAL A 304 -0.31 0.28 -19.16
N GLN A 305 -0.92 1.45 -19.01
CA GLN A 305 -0.61 2.61 -19.84
C GLN A 305 0.38 3.49 -19.11
N GLY A 306 1.45 3.90 -19.77
CA GLY A 306 2.42 4.77 -19.12
C GLY A 306 3.37 5.48 -20.04
N ASP A 307 3.95 6.53 -19.49
CA ASP A 307 5.00 7.34 -20.07
C ASP A 307 6.10 7.57 -19.02
N ALA A 308 7.31 7.86 -19.50
CA ALA A 308 8.45 8.04 -18.60
C ALA A 308 9.54 8.92 -19.22
N ARG A 309 10.38 9.49 -18.37
CA ARG A 309 11.71 9.99 -18.74
C ARG A 309 12.74 9.14 -18.03
N LEU A 310 13.77 8.69 -18.74
CA LEU A 310 14.80 7.78 -18.23
C LEU A 310 16.19 8.33 -18.53
N TRP A 311 17.02 8.44 -17.51
CA TRP A 311 18.44 8.76 -17.63
C TRP A 311 19.25 7.54 -17.27
N VAL A 312 20.17 7.14 -18.16
CA VAL A 312 21.03 5.96 -17.94
C VAL A 312 22.48 6.40 -17.97
N LYS A 313 23.27 5.95 -17.01
CA LYS A 313 24.70 6.22 -16.93
C LYS A 313 25.48 4.94 -16.66
N TYR A 314 26.56 4.75 -17.41
CA TYR A 314 27.59 3.74 -17.12
C TYR A 314 28.91 4.44 -16.81
N GLU A 315 29.53 4.08 -15.70
CA GLU A 315 30.79 4.66 -15.23
C GLU A 315 31.47 3.67 -14.27
N GLY A 316 32.77 3.41 -14.45
CA GLY A 316 33.53 2.57 -13.52
C GLY A 316 33.10 1.09 -13.46
N GLY A 317 32.45 0.57 -14.51
CA GLY A 317 31.97 -0.82 -14.55
C GLY A 317 30.54 -1.02 -14.07
N GLU A 318 29.85 0.04 -13.63
CA GLU A 318 28.51 -0.04 -13.06
C GLU A 318 27.49 0.73 -13.92
N TRP A 319 26.31 0.14 -14.13
CA TRP A 319 25.15 0.79 -14.72
C TRP A 319 24.24 1.34 -13.63
N ARG A 320 23.75 2.56 -13.83
CA ARG A 320 22.72 3.19 -13.00
C ARG A 320 21.70 3.93 -13.85
N ALA A 321 20.51 4.11 -13.31
CA ALA A 321 19.49 4.94 -13.93
C ALA A 321 18.72 5.78 -12.92
N ASP A 322 18.13 6.85 -13.44
CA ASP A 322 17.15 7.68 -12.75
C ASP A 322 16.00 7.95 -13.73
N ALA A 323 14.77 7.75 -13.28
CA ALA A 323 13.56 8.09 -14.01
C ALA A 323 12.90 9.30 -13.34
N PRO A 324 13.26 10.55 -13.73
CA PRO A 324 12.73 11.77 -13.10
C PRO A 324 11.23 11.98 -13.34
N HIS A 325 10.63 11.20 -14.24
CA HIS A 325 9.19 11.15 -14.43
C HIS A 325 8.79 9.73 -14.83
N VAL A 326 7.74 9.23 -14.19
CA VAL A 326 7.03 8.03 -14.56
C VAL A 326 5.55 8.28 -14.27
N SER A 327 4.67 7.99 -15.23
CA SER A 327 3.22 7.92 -15.02
C SER A 327 2.73 6.55 -15.45
N LEU A 328 1.99 5.88 -14.57
CA LEU A 328 1.41 4.56 -14.80
C LEU A 328 -0.08 4.62 -14.53
N ARG A 329 -0.87 3.99 -15.40
CA ARG A 329 -2.33 3.91 -15.31
C ARG A 329 -2.78 2.50 -15.68
N MET A 330 -3.68 1.97 -14.87
CA MET A 330 -4.46 0.77 -15.12
C MET A 330 -5.94 1.09 -14.88
N ASN A 331 -6.83 0.11 -15.06
CA ASN A 331 -8.23 0.31 -14.70
C ASN A 331 -8.35 0.61 -13.20
N GLY A 332 -8.97 1.72 -12.84
CA GLY A 332 -9.12 2.18 -11.46
C GLY A 332 -7.85 2.58 -10.71
N ILE A 333 -6.64 2.35 -11.25
CA ILE A 333 -5.38 2.58 -10.53
C ILE A 333 -4.51 3.55 -11.32
N ASN A 334 -3.96 4.54 -10.64
CA ASN A 334 -2.93 5.41 -11.21
C ASN A 334 -1.80 5.66 -10.23
N TRP A 335 -0.63 5.93 -10.78
CA TRP A 335 0.54 6.38 -10.05
C TRP A 335 1.35 7.35 -10.91
N SER A 336 1.94 8.37 -10.29
CA SER A 336 2.86 9.29 -10.94
C SER A 336 3.93 9.77 -9.98
N GLY A 337 5.17 9.85 -10.45
CA GLY A 337 6.29 10.20 -9.60
C GLY A 337 7.63 10.13 -10.30
N LYS A 338 8.67 9.90 -9.51
CA LYS A 338 10.03 9.65 -9.96
C LYS A 338 10.59 8.39 -9.32
N VAL A 339 11.50 7.72 -10.02
CA VAL A 339 12.23 6.56 -9.51
C VAL A 339 13.72 6.85 -9.63
N GLU A 340 14.41 7.01 -8.51
CA GLU A 340 15.81 7.40 -8.46
C GLU A 340 16.68 6.27 -7.94
N ARG A 341 18.00 6.40 -8.16
CA ARG A 341 19.03 5.49 -7.64
C ARG A 341 18.81 4.05 -8.08
N ILE A 342 18.35 3.85 -9.32
CA ILE A 342 18.14 2.52 -9.89
C ILE A 342 19.50 1.89 -10.13
N LEU A 343 19.76 0.77 -9.44
CA LEU A 343 20.94 -0.04 -9.63
C LEU A 343 20.52 -1.39 -10.20
N PHE A 344 20.96 -1.69 -11.42
CA PHE A 344 20.49 -2.87 -12.15
C PHE A 344 21.02 -4.19 -11.57
N ASP A 345 22.19 -4.17 -10.94
CA ASP A 345 22.86 -5.33 -10.33
C ASP A 345 22.13 -5.87 -9.08
N THR A 346 21.60 -4.96 -8.27
CA THR A 346 20.93 -5.25 -7.00
C THR A 346 19.41 -5.10 -7.11
N GLY A 347 18.92 -4.46 -8.18
CA GLY A 347 17.53 -4.06 -8.32
C GLY A 347 17.07 -3.10 -7.23
N SER A 348 17.98 -2.33 -6.63
CA SER A 348 17.66 -1.32 -5.62
C SER A 348 17.16 -0.05 -6.29
N PHE A 349 16.17 0.62 -5.68
CA PHE A 349 15.61 1.88 -6.18
C PHE A 349 14.91 2.64 -5.05
N GLU A 350 14.60 3.91 -5.31
CA GLU A 350 13.75 4.75 -4.46
C GLU A 350 12.70 5.42 -5.35
N ALA A 351 11.43 5.04 -5.19
CA ALA A 351 10.31 5.62 -5.89
C ALA A 351 9.60 6.61 -4.97
N THR A 352 9.33 7.82 -5.46
CA THR A 352 8.58 8.85 -4.74
C THR A 352 7.48 9.40 -5.64
N GLY A 353 6.27 9.51 -5.14
CA GLY A 353 5.16 9.97 -5.94
C GLY A 353 3.79 9.76 -5.30
N GLN A 354 2.78 10.06 -6.09
CA GLN A 354 1.38 10.01 -5.71
C GLN A 354 0.66 8.94 -6.51
N GLY A 355 -0.32 8.29 -5.89
CA GLY A 355 -1.21 7.39 -6.60
C GLY A 355 -2.62 7.40 -6.04
N ALA A 356 -3.51 6.78 -6.80
CA ALA A 356 -4.89 6.60 -6.39
C ALA A 356 -5.43 5.24 -6.86
N VAL A 357 -6.30 4.65 -6.04
CA VAL A 357 -7.15 3.51 -6.36
C VAL A 357 -8.60 3.94 -6.26
N LYS A 358 -9.36 3.77 -7.33
CA LYS A 358 -10.83 3.82 -7.35
C LYS A 358 -11.34 2.39 -7.32
N TRP A 359 -11.81 1.96 -6.15
CA TRP A 359 -12.11 0.55 -5.89
C TRP A 359 -13.15 -0.08 -6.84
N PRO A 360 -14.23 0.61 -7.26
CA PRO A 360 -15.19 0.02 -8.21
C PRO A 360 -14.59 -0.31 -9.58
N ASP A 361 -13.54 0.41 -9.98
CA ASP A 361 -12.89 0.28 -11.28
C ASP A 361 -11.64 -0.60 -11.21
N ALA A 362 -11.10 -0.83 -10.01
CA ALA A 362 -9.82 -1.50 -9.80
C ALA A 362 -10.00 -3.02 -9.72
N ASP A 363 -9.42 -3.74 -10.69
CA ASP A 363 -9.47 -5.20 -10.74
C ASP A 363 -8.38 -5.86 -9.88
N LEU A 364 -8.35 -5.50 -8.60
CA LEU A 364 -7.31 -5.97 -7.68
C LEU A 364 -7.59 -7.36 -7.12
N LYS A 365 -8.85 -7.81 -7.08
CA LYS A 365 -9.22 -9.11 -6.51
C LYS A 365 -8.68 -10.29 -7.31
N GLU A 366 -8.59 -10.17 -8.64
CA GLU A 366 -7.98 -11.20 -9.48
C GLU A 366 -6.47 -11.29 -9.26
N LEU A 367 -5.80 -10.14 -9.08
CA LEU A 367 -4.35 -10.06 -8.89
C LEU A 367 -3.90 -10.42 -7.46
N PHE A 368 -4.67 -9.99 -6.47
CA PHE A 368 -4.39 -10.13 -5.05
C PHE A 368 -5.67 -10.57 -4.32
N PRO A 369 -5.85 -11.86 -4.01
CA PRO A 369 -7.03 -12.32 -3.27
C PRO A 369 -7.10 -11.68 -1.88
N GLY A 370 -8.25 -11.12 -1.51
CA GLY A 370 -8.46 -10.50 -0.20
C GLY A 370 -9.78 -9.72 -0.08
N ASP A 371 -10.12 -9.33 1.14
CA ASP A 371 -11.29 -8.49 1.47
C ASP A 371 -10.99 -7.00 1.19
N TRP A 372 -10.72 -6.68 -0.07
CA TRP A 372 -10.51 -5.30 -0.50
C TRP A 372 -11.80 -4.47 -0.41
N PRO A 373 -11.71 -3.15 -0.23
CA PRO A 373 -12.85 -2.26 -0.36
C PRO A 373 -13.54 -2.45 -1.73
N THR A 374 -14.86 -2.38 -1.74
CA THR A 374 -15.69 -2.50 -2.96
C THR A 374 -16.11 -1.16 -3.53
N ASN A 375 -16.00 -0.10 -2.75
CA ASN A 375 -16.28 1.28 -3.19
C ASN A 375 -15.30 2.27 -2.55
N GLY A 376 -15.35 3.52 -3.02
CA GLY A 376 -14.55 4.62 -2.53
C GLY A 376 -13.26 4.85 -3.31
N GLN A 377 -12.50 5.83 -2.86
CA GLN A 377 -11.22 6.19 -3.46
C GLN A 377 -10.13 6.29 -2.39
N LEU A 378 -9.07 5.49 -2.55
CA LEU A 378 -7.83 5.62 -1.80
C LEU A 378 -6.87 6.50 -2.60
N GLN A 379 -6.22 7.45 -1.94
CA GLN A 379 -5.12 8.23 -2.50
C GLN A 379 -3.93 8.19 -1.55
N TRP A 380 -2.72 8.22 -2.10
CA TRP A 380 -1.50 8.30 -1.29
C TRP A 380 -0.46 9.21 -1.94
N ASP A 381 0.40 9.79 -1.11
CA ASP A 381 1.62 10.50 -1.50
C ASP A 381 2.76 10.00 -0.61
N GLY A 382 3.79 9.43 -1.20
CA GLY A 382 4.85 8.81 -0.41
C GLY A 382 6.02 8.27 -1.21
N MET A 383 6.81 7.48 -0.49
CA MET A 383 8.06 6.88 -0.92
C MET A 383 8.03 5.37 -0.68
N VAL A 384 8.54 4.62 -1.65
CA VAL A 384 8.90 3.21 -1.50
C VAL A 384 10.37 3.05 -1.89
N LYS A 385 11.11 2.28 -1.10
CA LYS A 385 12.54 2.06 -1.32
C LYS A 385 12.87 0.60 -1.18
N ARG A 386 13.53 0.06 -2.21
CA ARG A 386 14.18 -1.24 -2.14
C ARG A 386 15.66 -1.04 -1.89
N LYS A 387 16.14 -1.44 -0.71
CA LYS A 387 17.58 -1.42 -0.36
C LYS A 387 18.34 -2.48 -1.16
N ARG A 388 19.66 -2.32 -1.24
CA ARG A 388 20.57 -3.32 -1.86
C ARG A 388 20.49 -4.71 -1.19
N SER A 389 20.09 -4.77 0.09
CA SER A 389 19.85 -6.02 0.80
C SER A 389 18.55 -6.74 0.40
N GLY A 390 17.71 -6.12 -0.43
CA GLY A 390 16.36 -6.57 -0.74
C GLY A 390 15.30 -6.12 0.27
N ALA A 391 15.70 -5.54 1.40
CA ALA A 391 14.77 -4.97 2.37
C ALA A 391 13.97 -3.81 1.76
N MET A 392 12.69 -3.74 2.10
CA MET A 392 11.78 -2.69 1.65
C MET A 392 11.52 -1.71 2.79
N ASP A 393 11.60 -0.42 2.49
CA ASP A 393 11.11 0.66 3.34
C ASP A 393 10.04 1.45 2.60
N TRP A 394 9.13 2.05 3.33
CA TRP A 394 8.14 2.95 2.76
C TRP A 394 7.68 3.97 3.79
N ASN A 395 7.30 5.14 3.31
CA ASN A 395 6.54 6.10 4.10
C ASN A 395 5.58 6.89 3.22
N GLY A 396 4.51 7.42 3.78
CA GLY A 396 3.59 8.24 3.02
C GLY A 396 2.36 8.66 3.80
N LEU A 397 1.68 9.65 3.24
CA LEU A 397 0.35 10.07 3.65
C LEU A 397 -0.68 9.34 2.80
N TRP A 398 -1.83 9.02 3.39
CA TRP A 398 -2.94 8.42 2.67
C TRP A 398 -4.25 9.10 3.05
N SER A 399 -5.22 9.03 2.14
CA SER A 399 -6.60 9.43 2.38
C SER A 399 -7.54 8.41 1.73
N LEU A 400 -8.59 8.04 2.46
CA LEU A 400 -9.68 7.21 1.97
C LEU A 400 -10.95 8.04 2.00
N ALA A 401 -11.63 8.13 0.86
CA ALA A 401 -12.93 8.79 0.73
C ALA A 401 -13.99 7.77 0.37
N GLU A 402 -15.10 7.75 1.13
CA GLU A 402 -16.28 6.92 0.88
C GLU A 402 -15.95 5.43 0.72
N GLY A 403 -14.95 4.95 1.46
CA GLY A 403 -14.58 3.54 1.48
C GLY A 403 -15.74 2.70 2.01
N SER A 404 -16.00 1.56 1.38
CA SER A 404 -16.91 0.57 1.95
C SER A 404 -16.54 -0.84 1.50
N GLY A 405 -16.94 -1.81 2.32
CA GLY A 405 -16.69 -3.22 2.08
C GLY A 405 -17.36 -4.10 3.13
N SER A 406 -16.88 -5.33 3.23
CA SER A 406 -17.32 -6.28 4.25
C SER A 406 -16.09 -7.00 4.79
N LEU A 407 -15.98 -7.12 6.11
CA LEU A 407 -14.94 -7.90 6.79
C LEU A 407 -15.63 -8.94 7.67
N GLN A 408 -15.34 -10.23 7.44
CA GLN A 408 -16.00 -11.35 8.14
C GLN A 408 -17.54 -11.26 8.10
N ALA A 409 -18.10 -10.90 6.95
CA ALA A 409 -19.54 -10.65 6.71
C ALA A 409 -20.14 -9.40 7.42
N THR A 410 -19.34 -8.65 8.18
CA THR A 410 -19.78 -7.37 8.77
C THR A 410 -19.52 -6.23 7.79
N PRO A 411 -20.56 -5.51 7.34
CA PRO A 411 -20.39 -4.37 6.44
C PRO A 411 -19.73 -3.21 7.17
N TRP A 412 -18.88 -2.48 6.47
CA TRP A 412 -18.24 -1.27 6.99
C TRP A 412 -18.23 -0.15 5.96
N THR A 413 -18.25 1.09 6.46
CA THR A 413 -17.93 2.30 5.68
C THR A 413 -16.86 3.08 6.43
N ALA A 414 -15.97 3.76 5.70
CA ALA A 414 -14.96 4.62 6.31
C ALA A 414 -14.48 5.70 5.34
N SER A 415 -14.37 6.92 5.84
CA SER A 415 -13.55 7.98 5.28
C SER A 415 -12.51 8.39 6.33
N GLY A 416 -11.32 8.79 5.90
CA GLY A 416 -10.28 9.17 6.83
C GLY A 416 -8.96 9.49 6.17
N THR A 417 -8.02 9.98 6.98
CA THR A 417 -6.67 10.32 6.53
C THR A 417 -5.65 9.83 7.54
N GLY A 418 -4.42 9.67 7.09
CA GLY A 418 -3.36 9.26 7.98
C GLY A 418 -2.01 9.14 7.31
N SER A 419 -1.11 8.44 7.99
CA SER A 419 0.21 8.11 7.47
C SER A 419 0.56 6.65 7.72
N LEU A 420 1.52 6.16 6.95
CA LEU A 420 2.16 4.87 7.13
C LEU A 420 3.66 5.09 7.00
N ASP A 421 4.45 4.73 8.00
CA ASP A 421 5.92 4.76 7.97
C ASP A 421 6.47 3.42 8.48
N GLY A 422 7.00 2.61 7.55
CA GLY A 422 7.31 1.21 7.85
C GLY A 422 6.09 0.46 8.39
N ALA A 423 6.17 0.00 9.64
CA ALA A 423 5.04 -0.67 10.30
C ALA A 423 4.11 0.29 11.04
N ASP A 424 4.53 1.54 11.30
CA ASP A 424 3.76 2.49 12.08
C ASP A 424 2.61 3.06 11.23
N LEU A 425 1.38 2.65 11.55
CA LEU A 425 0.14 3.18 10.98
C LEU A 425 -0.40 4.28 11.89
N VAL A 426 -0.73 5.42 11.29
CA VAL A 426 -1.49 6.50 11.93
C VAL A 426 -2.74 6.75 11.12
N VAL A 427 -3.89 6.76 11.78
CA VAL A 427 -5.18 7.25 11.30
C VAL A 427 -5.47 8.52 12.10
N ASP A 428 -5.32 9.68 11.48
CA ASP A 428 -5.46 10.98 12.17
C ASP A 428 -6.91 11.23 12.59
N ALA A 429 -7.83 10.89 11.69
CA ALA A 429 -9.26 10.89 11.93
C ALA A 429 -9.92 9.93 10.94
N PHE A 430 -10.96 9.25 11.38
CA PHE A 430 -11.89 8.54 10.50
C PHE A 430 -13.34 8.75 10.96
N ASP A 431 -14.24 8.63 10.00
CA ASP A 431 -15.68 8.57 10.19
C ASP A 431 -16.26 7.44 9.34
N GLY A 432 -17.24 6.73 9.88
CA GLY A 432 -17.74 5.54 9.22
C GLY A 432 -18.80 4.78 9.98
N THR A 433 -19.05 3.56 9.51
CA THR A 433 -19.95 2.61 10.15
C THR A 433 -19.32 1.24 10.25
N TRP A 434 -19.64 0.51 11.30
CA TRP A 434 -19.29 -0.89 11.49
C TRP A 434 -20.54 -1.68 11.87
N GLY A 435 -21.02 -2.57 10.99
CA GLY A 435 -22.27 -3.29 11.21
C GLY A 435 -23.49 -2.38 11.35
N GLY A 436 -23.44 -1.17 10.77
CA GLY A 436 -24.48 -0.14 10.91
C GLY A 436 -24.28 0.82 12.08
N ILE A 437 -23.34 0.54 12.99
CA ILE A 437 -23.01 1.41 14.13
C ILE A 437 -22.09 2.53 13.64
N VAL A 438 -22.52 3.78 13.80
CA VAL A 438 -21.69 4.95 13.47
C VAL A 438 -20.52 5.03 14.45
N VAL A 439 -19.31 5.19 13.90
CA VAL A 439 -18.09 5.32 14.68
C VAL A 439 -17.19 6.38 14.05
N THR A 440 -16.61 7.20 14.90
CA THR A 440 -15.57 8.17 14.52
C THR A 440 -14.39 8.00 15.46
N GLY A 441 -13.20 8.42 15.06
CA GLY A 441 -12.05 8.27 15.94
C GLY A 441 -10.70 8.49 15.29
N ASN A 442 -9.67 8.12 16.03
CA ASN A 442 -8.29 8.05 15.56
C ASN A 442 -7.65 6.77 16.09
N ILE A 443 -6.67 6.26 15.36
CA ILE A 443 -5.99 5.01 15.70
C ILE A 443 -4.51 5.17 15.34
N ARG A 444 -3.63 4.68 16.19
CA ARG A 444 -2.19 4.57 15.93
C ARG A 444 -1.72 3.20 16.37
N GLY A 445 -0.85 2.57 15.59
CA GLY A 445 -0.30 1.29 15.99
C GLY A 445 0.66 0.70 14.97
N GLN A 446 1.14 -0.50 15.25
CA GLN A 446 2.12 -1.18 14.42
C GLN A 446 1.50 -2.34 13.66
N LEU A 447 1.51 -2.28 12.33
CA LEU A 447 1.07 -3.38 11.48
C LEU A 447 1.91 -4.64 11.76
N PRO A 448 1.30 -5.82 11.89
CA PRO A 448 2.00 -7.08 12.18
C PRO A 448 2.67 -7.64 10.91
N LEU A 449 3.68 -6.94 10.39
CA LEU A 449 4.36 -7.26 9.12
C LEU A 449 5.47 -8.32 9.24
N GLN A 450 5.76 -8.81 10.45
CA GLN A 450 6.75 -9.86 10.71
C GLN A 450 6.15 -10.95 11.62
N ASP A 451 6.78 -12.13 11.68
CA ASP A 451 6.40 -13.21 12.58
C ASP A 451 6.58 -12.78 14.06
N ALA A 452 5.51 -12.19 14.59
CA ALA A 452 5.23 -11.82 15.98
C ALA A 452 6.09 -10.72 16.67
N PRO A 453 6.11 -9.47 16.17
CA PRO A 453 6.33 -8.34 17.06
C PRO A 453 5.09 -8.14 17.96
N ARG A 454 5.30 -7.83 19.24
CA ARG A 454 4.23 -7.26 20.07
C ARG A 454 3.76 -5.98 19.38
N SER A 455 2.49 -5.91 19.05
CA SER A 455 1.89 -4.75 18.40
C SER A 455 1.06 -3.98 19.41
N GLN A 456 1.35 -2.69 19.54
CA GLN A 456 0.64 -1.78 20.44
C GLN A 456 -0.23 -0.86 19.61
N TRP A 457 -1.49 -0.76 19.99
CA TRP A 457 -2.48 0.09 19.35
C TRP A 457 -3.02 1.07 20.38
N THR A 458 -3.08 2.34 20.01
CA THR A 458 -3.67 3.41 20.81
C THR A 458 -4.67 4.20 19.99
N GLY A 459 -5.66 4.82 20.62
CA GLY A 459 -6.60 5.66 19.90
C GLY A 459 -7.79 6.11 20.72
N SER A 460 -8.70 6.82 20.07
CA SER A 460 -9.98 7.16 20.67
C SER A 460 -11.12 6.89 19.69
N LEU A 461 -12.24 6.41 20.22
CA LEU A 461 -13.46 6.14 19.48
C LEU A 461 -14.61 6.97 20.06
N ALA A 462 -15.45 7.51 19.18
CA ALA A 462 -16.68 8.18 19.56
C ALA A 462 -17.86 7.58 18.80
N LEU A 463 -18.86 7.14 19.56
CA LEU A 463 -20.11 6.56 19.06
C LEU A 463 -21.28 7.45 19.51
N PRO A 464 -22.25 7.74 18.65
CA PRO A 464 -23.39 8.56 19.05
C PRO A 464 -24.32 7.81 20.02
N GLU A 465 -24.62 6.55 19.73
CA GLU A 465 -25.62 5.78 20.46
C GLU A 465 -25.32 4.28 20.36
N LEU A 466 -25.59 3.56 21.44
CA LEU A 466 -25.71 2.11 21.49
C LEU A 466 -27.04 1.75 22.16
N ALA A 467 -27.81 0.85 21.56
CA ALA A 467 -29.08 0.39 22.10
C ALA A 467 -29.07 -1.13 22.21
N PHE A 468 -29.48 -1.62 23.37
CA PHE A 468 -29.53 -3.04 23.73
C PHE A 468 -30.88 -3.36 24.38
N HIS A 469 -31.34 -4.58 24.17
CA HIS A 469 -32.55 -5.11 24.79
C HIS A 469 -32.25 -6.41 25.54
N SER A 470 -33.02 -6.70 26.60
CA SER A 470 -32.96 -7.99 27.30
C SER A 470 -33.20 -9.19 26.37
N SER A 471 -33.89 -9.00 25.23
CA SER A 471 -34.11 -10.03 24.21
C SER A 471 -32.88 -10.34 23.33
N ASP A 472 -31.82 -9.53 23.38
CA ASP A 472 -30.67 -9.63 22.45
C ASP A 472 -29.65 -10.73 22.82
N THR A 473 -30.05 -11.69 23.66
CA THR A 473 -29.19 -12.79 24.12
C THR A 473 -28.53 -13.57 22.98
N GLY A 474 -27.24 -13.90 23.14
CA GLY A 474 -26.49 -14.69 22.14
C GLY A 474 -26.08 -13.94 20.86
N SER A 475 -26.29 -12.62 20.78
CA SER A 475 -25.93 -11.79 19.61
C SER A 475 -24.42 -11.52 19.47
N VAL A 476 -23.64 -11.75 20.53
CA VAL A 476 -22.20 -11.49 20.58
C VAL A 476 -21.44 -12.78 20.91
N SER A 477 -20.39 -13.07 20.16
CA SER A 477 -19.46 -14.16 20.48
C SER A 477 -18.35 -13.66 21.39
N LEU A 478 -18.13 -14.31 22.53
CA LEU A 478 -17.03 -13.93 23.43
C LEU A 478 -15.67 -14.01 22.74
N ALA A 479 -15.52 -14.96 21.81
CA ALA A 479 -14.29 -15.13 21.03
C ALA A 479 -13.98 -13.94 20.11
N SER A 480 -14.98 -13.15 19.65
CA SER A 480 -14.73 -11.96 18.84
C SER A 480 -14.15 -10.79 19.64
N LEU A 481 -14.24 -10.83 20.96
CA LEU A 481 -13.62 -9.85 21.86
C LEU A 481 -12.17 -10.22 22.21
N GLN A 482 -11.71 -11.42 21.87
CA GLN A 482 -10.36 -11.85 22.20
C GLN A 482 -9.37 -11.35 21.15
N LEU A 483 -8.40 -10.53 21.59
CA LEU A 483 -7.36 -10.01 20.70
C LEU A 483 -6.36 -11.11 20.31
N PRO A 484 -5.85 -11.11 19.06
CA PRO A 484 -4.78 -12.01 18.64
C PRO A 484 -3.54 -11.93 19.54
N ALA A 485 -2.81 -13.04 19.64
CA ALA A 485 -1.59 -13.11 20.45
C ALA A 485 -0.57 -12.03 20.05
N GLY A 486 -0.04 -11.32 21.04
CA GLY A 486 0.95 -10.25 20.83
C GLY A 486 0.34 -8.86 20.57
N ILE A 487 -0.97 -8.74 20.38
CA ILE A 487 -1.66 -7.46 20.24
C ILE A 487 -2.03 -6.91 21.62
N GLN A 488 -1.74 -5.63 21.82
CA GLN A 488 -2.16 -4.83 22.97
C GLN A 488 -2.89 -3.59 22.44
N VAL A 489 -4.02 -3.25 23.07
CA VAL A 489 -4.86 -2.11 22.70
C VAL A 489 -5.04 -1.22 23.92
N GLN A 490 -4.91 0.09 23.76
CA GLN A 490 -5.35 1.09 24.71
C GLN A 490 -6.27 2.08 23.99
N CYS A 491 -7.50 2.25 24.43
CA CYS A 491 -8.46 3.06 23.71
C CYS A 491 -9.38 3.83 24.65
N ASP A 492 -9.54 5.13 24.40
CA ASP A 492 -10.57 5.94 25.04
C ASP A 492 -11.85 5.90 24.20
N VAL A 493 -12.96 5.47 24.81
CA VAL A 493 -14.25 5.34 24.14
C VAL A 493 -15.24 6.32 24.74
N ALA A 494 -15.80 7.19 23.89
CA ALA A 494 -16.91 8.07 24.23
C ALA A 494 -18.18 7.60 23.54
N ILE A 495 -19.26 7.47 24.28
CA ILE A 495 -20.57 7.07 23.77
C ILE A 495 -21.59 8.12 24.20
N GLY A 496 -22.33 8.70 23.26
CA GLY A 496 -23.33 9.72 23.57
C GLY A 496 -24.44 9.17 24.46
N THR A 497 -25.00 8.03 24.08
CA THR A 497 -26.05 7.34 24.86
C THR A 497 -25.90 5.82 24.78
N ILE A 498 -26.04 5.14 25.91
CA ILE A 498 -26.20 3.68 25.99
C ILE A 498 -27.59 3.42 26.55
N GLN A 499 -28.46 2.80 25.76
CA GLN A 499 -29.80 2.39 26.18
C GLN A 499 -29.82 0.89 26.44
N TYR A 500 -30.33 0.47 27.59
CA TYR A 500 -30.65 -0.91 27.92
C TYR A 500 -32.09 -1.00 28.45
N ASP A 501 -33.02 -1.45 27.63
CA ASP A 501 -34.46 -1.45 27.93
C ASP A 501 -34.95 -0.09 28.50
N GLY A 502 -35.33 0.00 29.78
CA GLY A 502 -35.75 1.24 30.44
C GLY A 502 -34.59 2.08 31.02
N TRP A 503 -33.38 1.55 31.06
CA TRP A 503 -32.22 2.18 31.69
C TRP A 503 -31.33 2.89 30.67
N GLN A 504 -30.99 4.14 30.96
CA GLN A 504 -30.16 4.98 30.09
C GLN A 504 -28.89 5.45 30.79
N LEU A 505 -27.76 5.36 30.08
CA LEU A 505 -26.50 6.01 30.42
C LEU A 505 -26.21 7.09 29.38
N ALA A 506 -26.08 8.35 29.80
CA ALA A 506 -25.72 9.48 28.94
C ALA A 506 -24.25 9.89 29.13
N ALA A 507 -23.66 10.48 28.10
CA ALA A 507 -22.28 11.00 28.11
C ALA A 507 -21.26 9.98 28.66
N ALA A 508 -21.38 8.73 28.24
CA ALA A 508 -20.55 7.65 28.72
C ALA A 508 -19.11 7.78 28.20
N SER A 509 -18.13 7.63 29.08
CA SER A 509 -16.71 7.63 28.76
C SER A 509 -16.01 6.47 29.45
N LEU A 510 -15.23 5.70 28.71
CA LEU A 510 -14.52 4.52 29.19
C LEU A 510 -13.08 4.54 28.69
N ALA A 511 -12.11 4.27 29.57
CA ALA A 511 -10.77 3.90 29.16
C ALA A 511 -10.70 2.37 29.05
N LEU A 512 -10.16 1.84 27.97
CA LEU A 512 -10.02 0.40 27.71
C LEU A 512 -8.56 0.01 27.52
N GLU A 513 -8.14 -1.07 28.17
CA GLU A 513 -6.84 -1.72 27.96
C GLU A 513 -7.05 -3.21 27.67
N GLY A 514 -6.68 -3.68 26.48
CA GLY A 514 -6.95 -5.04 26.02
C GLY A 514 -5.70 -5.80 25.61
N ASN A 515 -5.73 -7.12 25.82
CA ASN A 515 -4.81 -8.08 25.20
C ASN A 515 -5.50 -9.44 25.01
N GLY A 516 -4.76 -10.46 24.55
CA GLY A 516 -5.33 -11.79 24.32
C GLY A 516 -5.88 -12.52 25.55
N ASN A 517 -5.64 -12.05 26.77
CA ASN A 517 -6.15 -12.65 28.01
C ASN A 517 -7.39 -11.94 28.57
N GLY A 518 -7.73 -10.75 28.09
CA GLY A 518 -8.84 -9.99 28.64
C GLY A 518 -8.77 -8.49 28.37
N TRP A 519 -9.75 -7.80 28.94
CA TRP A 519 -9.89 -6.35 28.94
C TRP A 519 -9.88 -5.82 30.36
N VAL A 520 -9.26 -4.67 30.55
CA VAL A 520 -9.33 -3.87 31.76
C VAL A 520 -9.99 -2.55 31.38
N VAL A 521 -10.86 -2.07 32.26
CA VAL A 521 -11.52 -0.78 32.16
C VAL A 521 -11.02 0.04 33.35
N PRO A 522 -9.88 0.76 33.23
CA PRO A 522 -9.31 1.48 34.37
C PRO A 522 -10.23 2.56 34.93
N SER A 523 -11.11 3.10 34.08
CA SER A 523 -12.18 3.99 34.48
C SER A 523 -13.33 3.94 33.50
N PHE A 524 -14.54 4.03 34.02
CA PHE A 524 -15.74 4.40 33.28
C PHE A 524 -16.51 5.48 34.04
N ARG A 525 -17.30 6.26 33.31
CA ARG A 525 -18.18 7.30 33.84
C ARG A 525 -19.37 7.51 32.92
N ALA A 526 -20.57 7.69 33.47
CA ALA A 526 -21.76 8.08 32.73
C ALA A 526 -22.77 8.79 33.64
N GLU A 527 -23.61 9.63 33.06
CA GLU A 527 -24.78 10.21 33.71
C GLU A 527 -25.94 9.20 33.66
N THR A 528 -26.64 8.98 34.77
CA THR A 528 -27.73 8.00 34.85
C THR A 528 -28.68 8.34 35.98
N LEU A 529 -29.99 8.20 35.75
CA LEU A 529 -31.03 8.41 36.77
C LEU A 529 -30.83 9.76 37.50
N ASP A 530 -30.60 10.85 36.75
CA ASP A 530 -30.24 12.19 37.27
C ASP A 530 -29.01 12.27 38.21
N GLY A 531 -28.23 11.19 38.30
CA GLY A 531 -27.00 11.06 39.06
C GLY A 531 -25.80 10.69 38.20
N LEU A 532 -24.75 10.20 38.86
CA LEU A 532 -23.50 9.80 38.22
C LEU A 532 -23.12 8.36 38.55
N LEU A 533 -22.85 7.57 37.52
CA LEU A 533 -22.24 6.25 37.63
C LEU A 533 -20.76 6.33 37.23
N SER A 534 -19.87 5.76 38.03
CA SER A 534 -18.45 5.65 37.73
C SER A 534 -17.83 4.41 38.35
N GLY A 535 -16.64 4.01 37.90
CA GLY A 535 -15.94 2.88 38.48
C GLY A 535 -14.83 2.36 37.60
N ASP A 536 -14.36 1.16 37.90
CA ASP A 536 -13.40 0.40 37.11
C ASP A 536 -13.84 -1.06 36.97
N GLY A 537 -13.17 -1.81 36.12
CA GLY A 537 -13.47 -3.22 35.96
C GLY A 537 -12.49 -4.00 35.10
N SER A 538 -12.76 -5.30 34.96
CA SER A 538 -12.02 -6.18 34.07
C SER A 538 -12.88 -7.34 33.58
N LEU A 539 -12.58 -7.79 32.37
CA LEU A 539 -13.12 -9.00 31.75
C LEU A 539 -11.95 -9.93 31.46
N THR A 540 -11.85 -11.05 32.20
CA THR A 540 -10.76 -12.02 32.04
C THR A 540 -11.24 -13.24 31.28
N PHE A 541 -10.60 -13.57 30.16
CA PHE A 541 -10.93 -14.74 29.36
C PHE A 541 -10.35 -16.03 29.96
N HIS A 542 -11.12 -17.10 29.89
CA HIS A 542 -10.75 -18.45 30.31
C HIS A 542 -11.10 -19.45 29.20
N SER A 543 -10.43 -20.62 29.21
CA SER A 543 -10.72 -21.72 28.28
C SER A 543 -10.78 -21.30 26.81
N GLU A 544 -9.78 -20.53 26.34
CA GLU A 544 -9.71 -20.02 24.95
C GLU A 544 -10.95 -19.19 24.52
N GLY A 545 -11.44 -18.32 25.40
CA GLY A 545 -12.56 -17.42 25.08
C GLY A 545 -13.93 -18.10 25.10
N GLN A 546 -14.03 -19.31 25.67
CA GLN A 546 -15.31 -20.01 25.89
C GLN A 546 -16.03 -19.58 27.17
N ARG A 547 -15.31 -18.95 28.09
CA ARG A 547 -15.86 -18.35 29.31
C ARG A 547 -15.06 -17.11 29.67
N ALA A 548 -15.69 -16.16 30.34
CA ALA A 548 -15.00 -15.03 30.94
C ALA A 548 -15.52 -14.76 32.34
N LYS A 549 -14.70 -14.11 33.14
CA LYS A 549 -15.09 -13.54 34.42
C LYS A 549 -15.10 -12.02 34.31
N LEU A 550 -16.23 -11.42 34.62
CA LEU A 550 -16.40 -9.97 34.74
C LEU A 550 -16.27 -9.57 36.21
N MET A 551 -15.47 -8.54 36.47
CA MET A 551 -15.33 -7.91 37.78
C MET A 551 -15.49 -6.40 37.62
N LEU A 552 -16.35 -5.78 38.42
CA LEU A 552 -16.65 -4.35 38.38
C LEU A 552 -16.60 -3.75 39.79
N HIS A 553 -16.18 -2.49 39.88
CA HIS A 553 -16.22 -1.69 41.10
C HIS A 553 -17.06 -0.41 40.88
N PRO A 554 -18.38 -0.54 40.69
CA PRO A 554 -19.23 0.61 40.41
C PRO A 554 -19.46 1.47 41.65
N THR A 555 -19.68 2.76 41.40
CA THR A 555 -20.12 3.77 42.36
C THR A 555 -21.16 4.65 41.66
N ALA A 556 -22.41 4.56 42.11
CA ALA A 556 -23.53 5.41 41.73
C ALA A 556 -23.77 6.45 42.83
N VAL A 557 -23.88 7.72 42.48
CA VAL A 557 -24.05 8.83 43.43
C VAL A 557 -25.17 9.75 42.97
N SER A 558 -26.04 10.08 43.92
CA SER A 558 -27.17 10.98 43.77
C SER A 558 -28.11 10.57 42.64
N CYS A 559 -28.32 9.27 42.45
CA CYS A 559 -29.30 8.76 41.50
C CYS A 559 -30.71 8.95 42.07
N ASP A 560 -31.67 9.31 41.24
CA ASP A 560 -33.06 9.43 41.65
C ASP A 560 -33.69 8.05 41.88
N LEU A 561 -34.34 7.90 43.03
CA LEU A 561 -34.94 6.64 43.45
C LEU A 561 -36.24 6.32 42.68
N HIS A 562 -37.00 7.34 42.29
CA HIS A 562 -38.19 7.19 41.45
C HIS A 562 -37.79 6.66 40.07
N ASP A 563 -36.82 7.33 39.44
CA ASP A 563 -36.31 6.96 38.12
C ASP A 563 -35.67 5.56 38.14
N LEU A 564 -35.00 5.18 39.23
CA LEU A 564 -34.46 3.83 39.41
C LEU A 564 -35.57 2.77 39.30
N PHE A 565 -36.68 2.97 40.00
CA PHE A 565 -37.79 2.03 39.95
C PHE A 565 -38.44 2.02 38.57
N GLU A 566 -38.60 3.17 37.93
CA GLU A 566 -39.17 3.24 36.57
C GLU A 566 -38.28 2.54 35.53
N ALA A 567 -36.97 2.76 35.58
CA ALA A 567 -35.99 2.20 34.62
C ALA A 567 -35.93 0.67 34.63
N PHE A 568 -36.24 0.04 35.77
CA PHE A 568 -36.19 -1.42 35.96
C PHE A 568 -37.58 -2.05 36.10
N ASP A 569 -38.64 -1.41 35.58
CA ASP A 569 -40.04 -1.88 35.64
C ASP A 569 -40.46 -2.31 37.05
N ASN A 570 -40.14 -1.44 38.02
CA ASN A 570 -40.34 -1.65 39.45
C ASN A 570 -39.69 -2.93 40.00
N PHE A 571 -38.69 -3.52 39.34
CA PHE A 571 -38.11 -4.83 39.70
C PHE A 571 -39.14 -5.97 39.70
N ASP A 572 -40.09 -5.94 38.76
CA ASP A 572 -41.16 -6.93 38.60
C ASP A 572 -42.12 -7.05 39.81
N GLN A 573 -42.11 -6.12 40.76
CA GLN A 573 -43.06 -6.11 41.89
C GLN A 573 -44.26 -5.17 41.66
N ALA A 574 -45.40 -5.58 42.21
CA ALA A 574 -46.63 -4.78 42.18
C ALA A 574 -46.84 -3.91 43.44
N THR A 575 -46.09 -4.14 44.51
CA THR A 575 -46.34 -3.52 45.83
C THR A 575 -45.69 -2.15 45.95
N LEU A 576 -44.35 -2.08 45.94
CA LEU A 576 -43.61 -0.83 46.00
C LEU A 576 -43.24 -0.41 44.56
N ARG A 577 -43.77 0.73 44.12
CA ARG A 577 -43.67 1.22 42.74
C ARG A 577 -43.03 2.60 42.71
N ALA A 578 -42.51 3.01 41.56
CA ALA A 578 -41.89 4.31 41.34
C ALA A 578 -42.77 5.45 41.87
N GLU A 579 -44.07 5.43 41.55
CA GLU A 579 -45.04 6.46 41.98
C GLU A 579 -45.16 6.64 43.51
N HIS A 580 -44.73 5.66 44.30
CA HIS A 580 -44.74 5.73 45.75
C HIS A 580 -43.46 6.31 46.34
N LEU A 581 -42.37 6.38 45.58
CA LEU A 581 -41.03 6.66 46.08
C LEU A 581 -40.48 7.97 45.55
N THR A 582 -39.83 8.72 46.42
CA THR A 582 -38.93 9.82 46.07
C THR A 582 -37.67 9.73 46.92
N GLY A 583 -36.59 10.38 46.48
CA GLY A 583 -35.34 10.47 47.24
C GLY A 583 -34.11 10.19 46.38
N ALA A 584 -32.94 10.30 46.99
CA ALA A 584 -31.66 10.06 46.34
C ALA A 584 -31.04 8.73 46.80
N PHE A 585 -30.54 7.96 45.85
CA PHE A 585 -29.89 6.68 46.00
C PHE A 585 -28.40 6.79 45.65
N ASP A 586 -27.56 6.34 46.58
CA ASP A 586 -26.15 6.08 46.35
C ASP A 586 -25.89 4.58 46.50
N ALA A 587 -25.00 4.02 45.67
CA ALA A 587 -24.53 2.66 45.83
C ALA A 587 -23.08 2.51 45.42
N SER A 588 -22.34 1.65 46.12
CA SER A 588 -20.99 1.27 45.71
C SER A 588 -20.68 -0.17 46.11
N GLY A 589 -19.83 -0.85 45.37
CA GLY A 589 -19.46 -2.22 45.71
C GLY A 589 -18.52 -2.89 44.73
N SER A 590 -18.29 -4.18 44.95
CA SER A 590 -17.62 -5.08 44.02
C SER A 590 -18.65 -6.06 43.49
N VAL A 591 -18.74 -6.18 42.17
CA VAL A 591 -19.64 -7.08 41.45
C VAL A 591 -18.78 -8.04 40.65
N GLN A 592 -19.02 -9.34 40.80
CA GLN A 592 -18.36 -10.39 40.03
C GLN A 592 -19.40 -11.32 39.42
N LEU A 593 -19.23 -11.68 38.15
CA LEU A 593 -20.06 -12.69 37.47
C LEU A 593 -19.27 -13.42 36.39
N ASP A 594 -19.74 -14.61 36.02
CA ASP A 594 -19.21 -15.40 34.91
C ASP A 594 -20.09 -15.23 33.66
N ILE A 595 -19.44 -15.19 32.49
CA ILE A 595 -20.03 -15.05 31.16
C ILE A 595 -19.64 -16.27 30.32
N ASP A 596 -20.59 -16.82 29.56
CA ASP A 596 -20.35 -17.94 28.64
C ASP A 596 -19.83 -17.49 27.24
N GLY A 597 -19.59 -18.44 26.34
CA GLY A 597 -19.07 -18.18 25.00
C GLY A 597 -20.02 -17.39 24.09
N ALA A 598 -21.31 -17.34 24.40
CA ALA A 598 -22.34 -16.59 23.68
C ALA A 598 -22.67 -15.26 24.38
N PHE A 599 -21.78 -14.81 25.28
CA PHE A 599 -21.91 -13.57 26.04
C PHE A 599 -23.13 -13.53 26.98
N ASN A 600 -23.64 -14.70 27.41
CA ASN A 600 -24.69 -14.76 28.42
C ASN A 600 -24.07 -14.85 29.82
N TRP A 601 -24.56 -14.04 30.75
CA TRP A 601 -24.15 -14.11 32.16
C TRP A 601 -24.81 -15.28 32.87
N GLN A 602 -24.16 -15.80 33.92
CA GLN A 602 -24.65 -16.93 34.71
C GLN A 602 -25.18 -16.43 36.08
N PRO A 603 -26.51 -16.46 36.34
CA PRO A 603 -27.08 -15.88 37.57
C PRO A 603 -26.51 -16.41 38.88
N GLU A 604 -26.34 -17.72 39.00
CA GLU A 604 -25.72 -18.38 40.16
C GLU A 604 -24.26 -17.96 40.42
N SER A 605 -23.56 -17.39 39.44
CA SER A 605 -22.18 -16.91 39.59
C SER A 605 -22.08 -15.47 40.11
N LEU A 606 -23.21 -14.76 40.20
CA LEU A 606 -23.25 -13.37 40.66
C LEU A 606 -22.87 -13.31 42.15
N ASP A 607 -21.80 -12.58 42.41
CA ASP A 607 -21.28 -12.28 43.74
C ASP A 607 -21.17 -10.76 43.88
N VAL A 608 -21.86 -10.19 44.87
CA VAL A 608 -21.87 -8.76 45.13
C VAL A 608 -21.54 -8.50 46.59
N LEU A 609 -20.58 -7.62 46.80
CA LEU A 609 -20.26 -7.03 48.10
C LEU A 609 -20.35 -5.51 47.98
N GLY A 610 -21.42 -4.92 48.49
CA GLY A 610 -21.66 -3.50 48.34
C GLY A 610 -22.34 -2.85 49.52
N SER A 611 -22.64 -1.58 49.34
CA SER A 611 -23.42 -0.73 50.24
C SER A 611 -24.35 0.13 49.41
N ALA A 612 -25.57 0.30 49.91
CA ALA A 612 -26.55 1.22 49.37
C ALA A 612 -26.93 2.23 50.45
N THR A 613 -27.13 3.48 50.05
CA THR A 613 -27.63 4.55 50.91
C THR A 613 -28.80 5.25 50.25
N ILE A 614 -29.90 5.39 50.97
CA ILE A 614 -31.03 6.22 50.58
C ILE A 614 -31.02 7.47 51.44
N ARG A 615 -31.12 8.65 50.81
CA ARG A 615 -31.19 9.95 51.47
C ARG A 615 -32.46 10.67 51.09
N SER A 616 -33.07 11.34 52.07
CA SER A 616 -34.32 12.09 51.89
C SER A 616 -35.39 11.22 51.22
N GLY A 617 -35.48 9.95 51.63
CA GLY A 617 -36.42 9.01 51.07
C GLY A 617 -37.82 9.33 51.56
N GLU A 618 -38.81 9.30 50.67
CA GLU A 618 -40.22 9.42 51.05
C GLU A 618 -41.01 8.26 50.43
N ILE A 619 -41.92 7.69 51.21
CA ILE A 619 -42.96 6.77 50.71
C ILE A 619 -44.30 7.46 50.86
N SER A 620 -45.04 7.56 49.75
CA SER A 620 -46.38 8.16 49.73
C SER A 620 -47.41 7.20 49.16
N ASN A 621 -48.60 7.20 49.77
CA ASN A 621 -49.78 6.47 49.29
C ASN A 621 -49.60 4.95 49.09
N LEU A 622 -48.63 4.33 49.79
CA LEU A 622 -48.39 2.89 49.68
C LEU A 622 -49.55 2.08 50.28
N GLU A 623 -50.22 1.27 49.46
CA GLU A 623 -51.41 0.53 49.87
C GLU A 623 -51.09 -0.50 50.97
N ALA A 624 -49.91 -1.12 50.91
CA ALA A 624 -49.46 -2.10 51.91
C ALA A 624 -49.38 -1.51 53.33
N PHE A 625 -49.05 -0.23 53.48
CA PHE A 625 -49.05 0.42 54.79
C PHE A 625 -50.47 0.60 55.35
N GLN A 626 -51.44 0.84 54.48
CA GLN A 626 -52.86 0.89 54.87
C GLN A 626 -53.38 -0.49 55.27
N GLU A 627 -52.91 -1.55 54.62
CA GLU A 627 -53.21 -2.94 55.03
C GLU A 627 -52.64 -3.29 56.40
N ILE A 628 -51.42 -2.86 56.72
CA ILE A 628 -50.81 -3.05 58.05
C ILE A 628 -51.64 -2.32 59.13
N ALA A 629 -52.05 -1.07 58.89
CA ALA A 629 -52.90 -0.32 59.81
C ALA A 629 -54.25 -1.03 60.04
N ASN A 630 -54.87 -1.55 58.96
CA ASN A 630 -56.11 -2.33 59.04
C ASN A 630 -55.93 -3.66 59.78
N TYR A 631 -54.81 -4.35 59.60
CA TYR A 631 -54.49 -5.58 60.33
C TYR A 631 -54.36 -5.33 61.83
N LEU A 632 -53.61 -4.30 62.23
CA LEU A 632 -53.45 -3.90 63.64
C LEU A 632 -54.79 -3.52 64.28
N ARG A 633 -55.69 -2.88 63.52
CA ARG A 633 -57.08 -2.60 63.93
C ARG A 633 -57.88 -3.88 64.23
N SER A 634 -57.68 -4.94 63.45
CA SER A 634 -58.44 -6.20 63.55
C SER A 634 -57.92 -7.20 64.61
N ASN A 635 -56.66 -7.04 65.07
CA ASN A 635 -56.02 -7.97 65.99
C ASN A 635 -56.34 -7.64 67.47
N ARG A 636 -57.06 -8.55 68.14
CA ARG A 636 -57.52 -8.39 69.55
C ARG A 636 -56.41 -8.15 70.57
N LEU A 637 -55.17 -8.53 70.29
CA LEU A 637 -54.03 -8.35 71.19
C LEU A 637 -53.37 -6.97 71.04
N MET A 638 -53.42 -6.38 69.84
CA MET A 638 -52.73 -5.12 69.50
C MET A 638 -53.65 -3.91 69.45
N ALA A 639 -54.95 -4.12 69.21
CA ALA A 639 -55.97 -3.05 69.21
C ALA A 639 -55.97 -2.11 70.43
N PRO A 640 -55.63 -2.52 71.67
CA PRO A 640 -55.57 -1.59 72.81
C PRO A 640 -54.27 -0.76 72.88
N LEU A 641 -53.28 -1.05 72.02
CA LEU A 641 -51.93 -0.46 72.06
C LEU A 641 -51.67 0.53 70.91
N VAL A 642 -52.62 0.66 69.97
CA VAL A 642 -52.48 1.43 68.73
C VAL A 642 -53.69 2.35 68.55
N ASP A 643 -53.49 3.59 68.10
CA ASP A 643 -54.55 4.41 67.49
C ASP A 643 -54.52 4.17 65.96
N PRO A 644 -55.45 3.37 65.40
CA PRO A 644 -55.36 2.94 64.01
C PRO A 644 -55.60 4.07 63.01
N ASP A 645 -56.35 5.11 63.39
CA ASP A 645 -56.69 6.22 62.50
C ASP A 645 -55.52 7.22 62.44
N ASP A 646 -54.88 7.50 63.58
CA ASP A 646 -53.61 8.26 63.65
C ASP A 646 -52.49 7.55 62.87
N LEU A 647 -52.32 6.23 63.10
CA LEU A 647 -51.29 5.45 62.42
C LEU A 647 -51.52 5.40 60.90
N ALA A 648 -52.76 5.18 60.44
CA ALA A 648 -53.09 5.18 59.02
C ALA A 648 -52.81 6.53 58.34
N SER A 649 -53.06 7.65 59.05
CA SER A 649 -52.74 8.99 58.55
C SER A 649 -51.23 9.26 58.50
N ARG A 650 -50.47 8.86 59.53
CA ARG A 650 -49.00 8.98 59.53
C ARG A 650 -48.34 8.11 58.46
N LEU A 651 -48.98 7.00 58.06
CA LEU A 651 -48.50 6.09 57.02
C LEU A 651 -48.88 6.51 55.59
N GLU A 652 -49.71 7.54 55.41
CA GLU A 652 -50.04 8.08 54.08
C GLU A 652 -48.82 8.75 53.43
N HIS A 653 -47.97 9.38 54.24
CA HIS A 653 -46.72 10.01 53.81
C HIS A 653 -45.64 9.79 54.87
N VAL A 654 -44.64 8.98 54.52
CA VAL A 654 -43.56 8.53 55.41
C VAL A 654 -42.23 9.08 54.92
N GLU A 655 -41.59 9.91 55.71
CA GLU A 655 -40.23 10.41 55.45
C GLU A 655 -39.22 9.55 56.21
N PHE A 656 -38.13 9.16 55.55
CA PHE A 656 -37.05 8.35 56.12
C PHE A 656 -35.82 9.21 56.43
N GLU A 657 -35.19 8.95 57.58
CA GLU A 657 -33.80 9.38 57.79
C GLU A 657 -32.87 8.66 56.79
N GLN A 658 -31.61 9.08 56.71
CA GLN A 658 -30.62 8.37 55.88
C GLN A 658 -30.57 6.88 56.27
N VAL A 659 -30.88 6.00 55.31
CA VAL A 659 -30.79 4.55 55.47
C VAL A 659 -29.56 4.07 54.73
N GLU A 660 -28.61 3.46 55.44
CA GLU A 660 -27.45 2.82 54.86
C GLU A 660 -27.51 1.32 55.16
N SER A 661 -27.37 0.49 54.13
CA SER A 661 -27.41 -0.96 54.26
C SER A 661 -26.32 -1.61 53.40
N PRO A 662 -25.49 -2.51 53.97
CA PRO A 662 -24.66 -3.39 53.17
C PRO A 662 -25.52 -4.36 52.38
N ILE A 663 -25.13 -4.63 51.13
CA ILE A 663 -25.81 -5.61 50.25
C ILE A 663 -24.82 -6.72 49.95
N TYR A 664 -25.23 -7.96 50.26
CA TYR A 664 -24.48 -9.16 49.92
C TYR A 664 -25.32 -10.03 48.98
N ILE A 665 -24.81 -10.34 47.79
CA ILE A 665 -25.45 -11.27 46.86
C ILE A 665 -24.49 -12.43 46.66
N SER A 666 -24.93 -13.66 46.90
CA SER A 666 -24.15 -14.85 46.59
C SER A 666 -25.06 -16.06 46.36
N ASN A 667 -24.70 -16.93 45.40
CA ASN A 667 -25.46 -18.14 45.06
C ASN A 667 -26.96 -17.87 44.83
N GLY A 668 -27.29 -16.79 44.11
CA GLY A 668 -28.68 -16.39 43.84
C GLY A 668 -29.48 -15.94 45.06
N THR A 669 -28.82 -15.63 46.18
CA THR A 669 -29.43 -15.13 47.42
C THR A 669 -28.91 -13.73 47.73
N VAL A 670 -29.81 -12.77 47.83
CA VAL A 670 -29.59 -11.41 48.32
C VAL A 670 -29.83 -11.40 49.83
N GLN A 671 -28.77 -11.17 50.62
CA GLN A 671 -28.87 -11.06 52.07
C GLN A 671 -28.98 -9.59 52.46
N LEU A 672 -30.05 -9.28 53.19
CA LEU A 672 -30.28 -8.00 53.82
C LEU A 672 -29.87 -8.14 55.30
N PRO A 673 -28.74 -7.56 55.71
CA PRO A 673 -28.34 -7.56 57.11
C PRO A 673 -29.30 -6.69 57.93
N HIS A 674 -29.21 -6.80 59.25
CA HIS A 674 -29.97 -5.98 60.18
C HIS A 674 -29.85 -4.49 59.87
N THR A 675 -30.91 -3.90 59.35
CA THR A 675 -30.97 -2.52 58.88
C THR A 675 -32.01 -1.76 59.71
N ASP A 676 -31.57 -0.72 60.40
CA ASP A 676 -32.45 0.20 61.14
C ASP A 676 -32.97 1.29 60.18
N ILE A 677 -34.29 1.29 59.93
CA ILE A 677 -34.99 2.28 59.12
C ILE A 677 -35.74 3.23 60.06
N ARG A 678 -35.25 4.45 60.21
CA ARG A 678 -35.91 5.48 61.01
C ARG A 678 -36.81 6.35 60.15
N SER A 679 -38.03 6.60 60.61
CA SER A 679 -39.00 7.37 59.83
C SER A 679 -39.91 8.25 60.70
N SER A 680 -40.62 9.19 60.05
CA SER A 680 -41.62 10.05 60.69
C SER A 680 -42.83 9.28 61.24
N ALA A 681 -43.15 8.13 60.65
CA ALA A 681 -44.32 7.33 61.00
C ALA A 681 -43.99 6.20 61.99
N MET A 682 -42.95 5.41 61.73
CA MET A 682 -42.63 4.24 62.55
C MET A 682 -41.20 3.77 62.28
N ASN A 683 -40.41 3.53 63.32
CA ASN A 683 -39.10 2.90 63.16
C ASN A 683 -39.27 1.40 62.87
N ILE A 684 -38.61 0.94 61.80
CA ILE A 684 -38.66 -0.44 61.32
C ILE A 684 -37.25 -1.00 61.32
N THR A 685 -37.07 -2.23 61.77
CA THR A 685 -35.85 -2.99 61.50
C THR A 685 -36.15 -4.06 60.46
N LEU A 686 -35.25 -4.20 59.48
CA LEU A 686 -35.38 -5.18 58.40
C LEU A 686 -34.13 -6.06 58.38
N GLU A 687 -34.33 -7.37 58.39
CA GLU A 687 -33.28 -8.36 58.15
C GLU A 687 -33.85 -9.56 57.41
N GLY A 688 -33.04 -10.26 56.62
CA GLY A 688 -33.45 -11.51 55.99
C GLY A 688 -32.79 -11.78 54.64
N GLU A 689 -33.42 -12.63 53.84
CA GLU A 689 -32.92 -13.03 52.54
C GLU A 689 -34.01 -13.02 51.46
N TYR A 690 -33.61 -12.63 50.25
CA TYR A 690 -34.37 -12.78 49.02
C TYR A 690 -33.61 -13.70 48.08
N ARG A 691 -34.30 -14.60 47.39
CA ARG A 691 -33.70 -15.49 46.39
C ARG A 691 -34.22 -15.16 44.99
N PHE A 692 -33.41 -15.42 43.98
CA PHE A 692 -33.76 -15.17 42.56
C PHE A 692 -34.90 -16.06 42.05
N ASP A 693 -35.31 -17.09 42.80
CA ASP A 693 -36.55 -17.83 42.58
C ASP A 693 -37.79 -17.11 43.16
N SER A 694 -37.64 -15.82 43.48
CA SER A 694 -38.63 -14.93 44.08
C SER A 694 -39.07 -15.33 45.49
N SER A 695 -38.36 -16.26 46.15
CA SER A 695 -38.64 -16.60 47.55
C SER A 695 -38.04 -15.57 48.52
N ILE A 696 -38.81 -15.28 49.57
CA ILE A 696 -38.47 -14.30 50.61
C ILE A 696 -38.50 -14.96 51.98
N ASP A 697 -37.57 -14.55 52.84
CA ASP A 697 -37.58 -14.82 54.28
C ASP A 697 -37.07 -13.57 55.00
N TYR A 698 -38.01 -12.72 55.40
CA TYR A 698 -37.73 -11.45 56.08
C TYR A 698 -38.27 -11.44 57.50
N THR A 699 -37.52 -10.78 58.38
CA THR A 699 -37.96 -10.42 59.72
C THR A 699 -38.05 -8.91 59.82
N LEU A 700 -39.28 -8.43 60.04
CA LEU A 700 -39.62 -7.03 60.23
C LEU A 700 -39.81 -6.75 61.72
N GLY A 701 -38.96 -5.92 62.32
CA GLY A 701 -39.10 -5.44 63.70
C GLY A 701 -39.77 -4.07 63.75
N PHE A 702 -40.72 -3.90 64.66
CA PHE A 702 -41.46 -2.66 64.83
C PHE A 702 -41.37 -2.19 66.29
N ALA A 703 -41.09 -0.89 66.48
CA ALA A 703 -41.01 -0.30 67.82
C ALA A 703 -42.40 -0.07 68.44
N LEU A 704 -42.69 -0.70 69.58
CA LEU A 704 -44.00 -0.59 70.27
C LEU A 704 -44.31 0.83 70.77
N ARG A 705 -43.28 1.68 70.98
CA ARG A 705 -43.46 3.06 71.43
C ARG A 705 -44.11 3.93 70.35
N ASP A 706 -43.81 3.66 69.09
CA ASP A 706 -44.21 4.50 67.95
C ASP A 706 -45.68 4.26 67.54
N LEU A 707 -46.27 3.18 68.08
CA LEU A 707 -47.67 2.80 67.92
C LEU A 707 -48.65 3.61 68.79
N ARG A 708 -48.15 4.35 69.80
CA ARG A 708 -49.00 5.14 70.70
C ARG A 708 -48.95 6.61 70.33
N ALA A 709 -50.11 7.28 70.26
CA ALA A 709 -50.20 8.72 70.03
C ALA A 709 -49.23 9.50 70.93
N THR A 710 -48.46 10.42 70.33
CA THR A 710 -47.48 11.26 71.01
C THR A 710 -48.21 12.23 71.95
N SER A 711 -48.45 11.83 73.19
CA SER A 711 -48.85 12.78 74.23
C SER A 711 -47.61 13.56 74.67
N GLU A 712 -47.51 14.84 74.32
CA GLU A 712 -46.57 15.76 74.97
C GLU A 712 -46.83 15.73 76.48
N SER A 713 -45.88 15.19 77.24
CA SER A 713 -45.85 15.29 78.69
C SER A 713 -45.22 16.63 79.08
N GLU A 714 -45.66 17.25 80.17
CA GLU A 714 -45.15 18.52 80.75
C GLU A 714 -43.63 18.53 81.07
N PHE A 715 -42.91 17.46 80.75
CA PHE A 715 -41.47 17.28 80.93
C PHE A 715 -40.73 16.99 79.60
N GLY A 716 -41.02 17.75 78.54
CA GLY A 716 -40.22 17.79 77.31
C GLY A 716 -40.14 16.49 76.50
N THR A 717 -39.37 16.52 75.40
CA THR A 717 -39.15 15.39 74.49
C THR A 717 -38.33 14.31 75.18
N ILE A 718 -38.87 13.08 75.25
CA ILE A 718 -38.14 11.92 75.78
C ILE A 718 -37.04 11.55 74.79
N THR A 719 -35.76 11.70 75.17
CA THR A 719 -34.63 11.23 74.37
C THR A 719 -34.58 9.72 74.36
N ASP A 720 -34.46 9.12 73.18
CA ASP A 720 -34.43 7.67 72.99
C ASP A 720 -33.15 7.05 73.57
N ASP A 721 -33.31 6.04 74.43
CA ASP A 721 -32.22 5.27 75.03
C ASP A 721 -31.89 3.97 74.27
N GLY A 722 -32.66 3.66 73.21
CA GLY A 722 -32.46 2.47 72.37
C GLY A 722 -32.83 1.14 73.06
N LEU A 723 -33.57 1.18 74.19
CA LEU A 723 -33.95 0.01 75.00
C LEU A 723 -35.45 -0.35 74.89
N GLY A 724 -36.16 0.20 73.89
CA GLY A 724 -37.60 0.00 73.70
C GLY A 724 -38.00 -1.46 73.39
N HIS A 725 -39.23 -1.84 73.78
CA HIS A 725 -39.81 -3.12 73.38
C HIS A 725 -40.13 -3.12 71.88
N GLN A 726 -39.63 -4.13 71.14
CA GLN A 726 -39.98 -4.38 69.73
C GLN A 726 -40.83 -5.64 69.58
N PHE A 727 -41.69 -5.67 68.55
CA PHE A 727 -42.32 -6.90 68.06
C PHE A 727 -41.82 -7.24 66.67
N PHE A 728 -41.72 -8.53 66.36
CA PHE A 728 -41.13 -9.03 65.12
C PHE A 728 -42.15 -9.84 64.33
N VAL A 729 -42.26 -9.54 63.05
CA VAL A 729 -43.13 -10.20 62.08
C VAL A 729 -42.26 -10.91 61.08
N SER A 730 -42.47 -12.22 60.90
CA SER A 730 -41.85 -12.99 59.81
C SER A 730 -42.67 -12.83 58.54
N MET A 731 -42.03 -12.58 57.41
CA MET A 731 -42.63 -12.52 56.08
C MET A 731 -41.91 -13.54 55.20
N THR A 732 -42.59 -14.65 54.93
CA THR A 732 -42.05 -15.82 54.21
C THR A 732 -42.91 -16.14 53.00
N GLY A 733 -42.38 -16.82 51.98
CA GLY A 733 -43.17 -17.22 50.81
C GLY A 733 -42.57 -16.67 49.54
N THR A 734 -43.40 -16.15 48.64
CA THR A 734 -42.94 -15.48 47.42
C THR A 734 -43.30 -14.00 47.45
N MET A 735 -42.62 -13.17 46.65
CA MET A 735 -42.90 -11.73 46.59
C MET A 735 -44.35 -11.42 46.18
N GLU A 736 -44.98 -12.28 45.37
CA GLU A 736 -46.37 -12.15 44.91
C GLU A 736 -47.40 -12.64 45.94
N ASP A 737 -47.04 -13.63 46.78
CA ASP A 737 -47.91 -14.22 47.80
C ASP A 737 -47.15 -14.38 49.13
N PRO A 738 -46.97 -13.28 49.90
CA PRO A 738 -46.28 -13.30 51.16
C PRO A 738 -47.16 -13.83 52.31
N ALA A 739 -46.63 -14.76 53.09
CA ALA A 739 -47.22 -15.26 54.31
C ALA A 739 -46.62 -14.57 55.55
N TYR A 740 -47.47 -13.91 56.33
CA TYR A 740 -47.09 -13.18 57.53
C TYR A 740 -47.29 -14.02 58.80
N GLY A 741 -46.30 -13.98 59.70
CA GLY A 741 -46.29 -14.71 60.95
C GLY A 741 -45.62 -13.93 62.08
N TRP A 742 -45.70 -14.46 63.30
CA TRP A 742 -44.99 -13.88 64.43
C TRP A 742 -43.63 -14.54 64.61
N ASP A 743 -42.57 -13.74 64.54
CA ASP A 743 -41.21 -14.24 64.72
C ASP A 743 -40.84 -14.32 66.21
N ARG A 744 -41.14 -15.49 66.80
CA ARG A 744 -40.84 -15.76 68.23
C ARG A 744 -39.35 -15.88 68.50
N GLU A 745 -38.56 -16.24 67.49
CA GLU A 745 -37.13 -16.48 67.64
C GLU A 745 -36.37 -15.15 67.64
N ALA A 746 -36.62 -14.27 66.67
CA ALA A 746 -36.09 -12.91 66.65
C ALA A 746 -36.44 -12.17 67.95
N GLN A 747 -37.68 -12.30 68.44
CA GLN A 747 -38.06 -11.65 69.68
C GLN A 747 -37.41 -12.24 70.95
N LYS A 748 -37.00 -13.52 70.92
CA LYS A 748 -36.20 -14.11 71.99
C LYS A 748 -34.77 -13.59 71.94
N ASN A 749 -34.19 -13.46 70.74
CA ASN A 749 -32.84 -12.96 70.52
C ASN A 749 -32.73 -11.48 70.92
N HIS A 750 -33.65 -10.63 70.45
CA HIS A 750 -33.71 -9.21 70.81
C HIS A 750 -33.80 -8.99 72.33
N ARG A 751 -34.61 -9.77 73.05
CA ARG A 751 -34.68 -9.69 74.52
C ARG A 751 -33.37 -10.06 75.21
N LYS A 752 -32.65 -11.06 74.67
CA LYS A 752 -31.35 -11.47 75.20
C LYS A 752 -30.29 -10.38 74.99
N GLU A 753 -30.32 -9.73 73.84
CA GLU A 753 -29.42 -8.62 73.51
C GLU A 753 -29.72 -7.35 74.31
N ASN A 754 -30.99 -6.94 74.43
CA ASN A 754 -31.38 -5.82 75.28
C ASN A 754 -30.97 -6.04 76.74
N PHE A 755 -31.17 -7.26 77.27
CA PHE A 755 -30.72 -7.59 78.62
C PHE A 755 -29.20 -7.47 78.78
N GLN A 756 -28.44 -7.86 77.74
CA GLN A 756 -26.99 -7.73 77.76
C GLN A 756 -26.55 -6.25 77.65
N ARG A 757 -27.18 -5.45 76.79
CA ARG A 757 -26.96 -3.99 76.68
C ARG A 757 -27.30 -3.25 77.96
N GLU A 758 -28.45 -3.56 78.57
CA GLU A 758 -28.89 -2.98 79.84
C GLU A 758 -27.91 -3.33 80.97
N LYS A 759 -27.43 -4.59 81.02
CA LYS A 759 -26.40 -5.01 81.97
C LYS A 759 -25.08 -4.26 81.79
N ASP A 760 -24.65 -4.01 80.56
CA ASP A 760 -23.41 -3.30 80.26
C ASP A 760 -23.54 -1.79 80.50
N LEU A 761 -24.68 -1.19 80.20
CA LEU A 761 -25.02 0.21 80.50
C LEU A 761 -25.14 0.46 82.01
N LEU A 762 -25.75 -0.48 82.76
CA LEU A 762 -25.75 -0.47 84.22
C LEU A 762 -24.32 -0.55 84.79
N LYS A 763 -23.45 -1.43 84.24
CA LYS A 763 -22.04 -1.48 84.67
C LYS A 763 -21.32 -0.16 84.41
N GLU A 764 -21.56 0.51 83.29
CA GLU A 764 -20.96 1.83 83.00
C GLU A 764 -21.49 2.93 83.92
N LEU A 765 -22.79 2.96 84.20
CA LEU A 765 -23.38 3.91 85.14
C LEU A 765 -22.86 3.70 86.57
N PHE A 766 -22.74 2.45 87.02
CA PHE A 766 -22.14 2.11 88.32
C PHE A 766 -20.63 2.43 88.40
N ARG A 767 -19.92 2.43 87.25
CA ARG A 767 -18.52 2.80 87.17
C ARG A 767 -18.31 4.32 87.18
N LYS A 768 -19.30 5.10 86.74
CA LYS A 768 -19.34 6.58 86.85
C LYS A 768 -19.88 7.10 88.19
N SER A 769 -20.57 6.26 88.98
CA SER A 769 -21.22 6.68 90.24
C SER A 769 -20.44 6.36 91.52
N ASN A 770 -19.21 5.84 91.43
CA ASN A 770 -18.29 5.79 92.58
C ASN A 770 -17.33 7.00 92.51
N PRO A 771 -17.27 7.86 93.55
CA PRO A 771 -16.48 9.09 93.55
C PRO A 771 -14.96 8.85 93.55
#